data_AF-A0A061GIT1-F1
#
_entry.id   AF-A0A061GIT1-F1
#
_cell.length_a   1.000
_cell.length_b   1.000
_cell.length_c   1.000
_cell.angle_alpha   90.00
_cell.angle_beta   90.00
_cell.angle_gamma   90.00
#
_symmetry.space_group_name_H-M   'P 1'
#
loop_
_entity.id
_entity.type
_entity.pdbx_description
1 polymer ?
#
loop_
_entity_poly.entity_id
_entity_poly.type
_entity_poly.pdbx_seq_one_letter_code
_entity_poly.pdbx_strand_id
1 'polypeptide(L)'
;MGFSAALRPNLSVTSSLHCSKLGVLDPAISIFAKLNQCFFGLDYTGKISKLTKEMMAKIVLSSRPTRDWKQKRLPLLAVTKRRGYSLFIVKSIINSSKSSVNDNGATEPARILLERLFAQSQKLEQGMSRDAQPPKDFHLFLNLETLESDLQAALTALKQKEDDLQDAERMVVLEQSQLTRAKDELEQRENEIAAASSKREKLEEELKQANLAFASQVGQIEDLKLQLKERDKEIAAAQSALSVKEDEMDRMRNEMVKKSEEAAKIESELKSKSQILNEANEVLKKQKIELQGLKEAIREKDKQLETSMTLRKLEEEKLKAAEAKLQQQTMEWLLAQEELKKLAEEASRHTGEANETFEDFRRVKQLLSDVRSQLVSSQKSLASSRQQMAQQEQLLEKQLEELEEQKRSVASYMESLKNAQIEVESERVKLRVVDARNKELERDLSVERELIEELQEELKKEKSSLQQAIQDVSFLRQNLEQKNAEFGEMSNVLQSKEADLVEAKLEIQHLKSERASLQLILEEKDLELSNARKNLEQVNQEIVELKMLMSSRENQLIQAAALLKEKDEHVQKVQDELNDTKIKFSEAETVIERIAELTNRLVSSAKDEDNNVLRPVDDVSHELMHQLVDRPNDFRLQKKQLETELKSTKESLKVKEMEVLAAQRALTIKDEELKMVLGRLEAREKEVQRLKEEMVEDANDLKKLYALAQERIGEISIGDLAIEKLQLEAAQLEIEAATSALQKLAEMSRELLNKASMSVEADSDTSIFVQRSSDPMLSMIENNECFTEVQTGLARLSALTEQLVKDAGIVGAQLQS
;
A
#
# COMPACT_ATOMS: atom_id res chain seq x y z
N MET A 1 68.62 2.09 -70.43
CA MET A 1 68.40 2.37 -71.86
C MET A 1 67.66 3.69 -71.98
N GLY A 2 67.92 4.52 -73.00
CA GLY A 2 67.23 5.80 -73.15
C GLY A 2 67.54 6.49 -74.48
N PHE A 3 66.56 7.29 -74.93
CA PHE A 3 66.48 8.20 -76.09
C PHE A 3 65.22 9.07 -75.79
N SER A 4 65.11 10.41 -75.90
CA SER A 4 65.79 11.48 -76.66
C SER A 4 65.77 11.30 -78.19
N ALA A 5 65.33 12.24 -79.03
CA ALA A 5 64.58 13.51 -78.89
C ALA A 5 64.01 13.86 -80.32
N ALA A 6 63.47 15.03 -80.74
CA ALA A 6 63.29 16.40 -80.23
C ALA A 6 62.20 17.14 -81.08
N LEU A 7 62.30 18.49 -81.21
CA LEU A 7 61.84 19.35 -82.33
C LEU A 7 60.34 19.78 -82.47
N ARG A 8 60.11 21.06 -82.08
CA ARG A 8 59.20 22.06 -82.72
C ARG A 8 59.96 22.76 -83.90
N PRO A 9 59.56 23.90 -84.55
CA PRO A 9 58.37 24.79 -84.40
C PRO A 9 57.74 25.37 -85.70
N ASN A 10 56.65 26.16 -85.54
CA ASN A 10 56.33 27.48 -86.18
C ASN A 10 54.79 27.74 -86.10
N LEU A 11 54.16 28.90 -85.80
CA LEU A 11 54.44 30.36 -85.72
C LEU A 11 53.97 31.25 -86.90
N SER A 12 52.72 31.73 -86.84
CA SER A 12 52.21 33.07 -87.24
C SER A 12 50.69 33.11 -87.00
N VAL A 13 50.01 33.99 -86.23
CA VAL A 13 50.11 35.43 -85.86
C VAL A 13 49.37 36.38 -86.81
N THR A 14 48.13 36.74 -86.42
CA THR A 14 47.42 38.04 -86.53
C THR A 14 46.15 37.94 -85.63
N SER A 15 45.60 38.91 -84.89
CA SER A 15 45.93 40.26 -84.35
C SER A 15 44.65 41.12 -84.42
N SER A 16 44.45 42.12 -83.53
CA SER A 16 43.34 43.11 -83.50
C SER A 16 42.04 42.69 -82.74
N LEU A 17 41.31 43.53 -82.00
CA LEU A 17 41.64 44.64 -81.05
C LEU A 17 40.34 45.16 -80.37
N HIS A 18 40.38 45.48 -79.06
CA HIS A 18 39.43 46.36 -78.33
C HIS A 18 37.91 45.98 -78.34
N CYS A 19 37.00 46.70 -77.64
CA CYS A 19 36.97 47.11 -76.22
C CYS A 19 35.54 47.61 -75.83
N SER A 20 35.26 47.71 -74.52
CA SER A 20 34.25 48.59 -73.88
C SER A 20 32.73 48.33 -73.99
N LYS A 21 32.16 48.01 -72.82
CA LYS A 21 31.03 48.69 -72.12
C LYS A 21 29.54 48.42 -72.46
N LEU A 22 28.82 48.29 -71.34
CA LEU A 22 27.42 48.66 -71.02
C LEU A 22 26.28 47.76 -71.55
N GLY A 23 25.37 47.43 -70.61
CA GLY A 23 24.21 46.55 -70.81
C GLY A 23 23.55 46.17 -69.48
N VAL A 24 22.99 47.15 -68.76
CA VAL A 24 22.18 46.93 -67.54
C VAL A 24 20.71 46.83 -67.94
N LEU A 25 19.98 45.80 -67.48
CA LEU A 25 18.53 45.86 -67.22
C LEU A 25 18.01 44.59 -66.48
N ASP A 26 17.73 44.78 -65.19
CA ASP A 26 16.60 44.28 -64.39
C ASP A 26 16.25 42.76 -64.25
N PRO A 27 16.33 42.19 -63.03
CA PRO A 27 15.77 40.87 -62.67
C PRO A 27 14.26 40.84 -62.30
N ALA A 28 13.59 41.98 -62.11
CA ALA A 28 12.31 42.07 -61.37
C ALA A 28 11.15 41.23 -61.92
N ILE A 29 11.16 40.90 -63.21
CA ILE A 29 10.07 40.17 -63.88
C ILE A 29 10.02 38.67 -63.50
N SER A 30 11.12 38.08 -63.01
CA SER A 30 11.18 36.65 -62.67
C SER A 30 10.44 36.29 -61.36
N ILE A 31 10.23 37.25 -60.47
CA ILE A 31 9.68 37.01 -59.12
C ILE A 31 8.14 36.90 -59.17
N PHE A 32 7.47 37.76 -59.93
CA PHE A 32 6.00 37.77 -60.03
C PHE A 32 5.43 36.50 -60.66
N ALA A 33 6.20 35.82 -61.52
CA ALA A 33 5.80 34.57 -62.15
C ALA A 33 5.80 33.36 -61.18
N LYS A 34 6.61 33.38 -60.11
CA LYS A 34 6.66 32.29 -59.12
C LYS A 34 5.67 32.47 -57.97
N LEU A 35 5.39 33.70 -57.54
CA LEU A 35 4.42 33.97 -56.47
C LEU A 35 3.00 33.47 -56.79
N ASN A 36 2.59 33.54 -58.05
CA ASN A 36 1.25 33.12 -58.48
C ASN A 36 1.04 31.59 -58.55
N GLN A 37 2.08 30.76 -58.39
CA GLN A 37 1.97 29.30 -58.50
C GLN A 37 1.93 28.57 -57.14
N CYS A 38 2.17 29.29 -56.03
CA CYS A 38 2.08 28.73 -54.68
C CYS A 38 0.71 28.92 -54.00
N PHE A 39 -0.21 29.69 -54.60
CA PHE A 39 -1.44 30.16 -53.92
C PHE A 39 -2.67 29.24 -54.08
N PHE A 40 -2.58 28.16 -54.84
CA PHE A 40 -3.65 27.16 -54.98
C PHE A 40 -3.06 25.75 -55.08
N GLY A 41 -3.07 24.97 -53.98
CA GLY A 41 -2.61 23.58 -54.05
C GLY A 41 -2.26 22.83 -52.75
N LEU A 42 -2.92 23.05 -51.60
CA LEU A 42 -2.75 22.18 -50.43
C LEU A 42 -4.08 21.80 -49.77
N ASP A 43 -4.36 20.49 -49.77
CA ASP A 43 -5.59 19.89 -49.26
C ASP A 43 -5.51 19.68 -47.73
N TYR A 44 -5.84 20.72 -46.96
CA TYR A 44 -5.76 20.68 -45.48
C TYR A 44 -7.02 20.14 -44.77
N THR A 45 -7.98 19.61 -45.54
CA THR A 45 -9.26 19.09 -45.04
C THR A 45 -9.12 17.83 -44.17
N GLY A 46 -8.15 16.96 -44.48
CA GLY A 46 -8.01 15.65 -43.84
C GLY A 46 -7.55 15.65 -42.38
N LYS A 47 -6.67 16.58 -41.97
CA LYS A 47 -6.07 16.57 -40.62
C LYS A 47 -6.98 17.20 -39.55
N ILE A 48 -7.73 18.26 -39.89
CA ILE A 48 -8.64 18.95 -38.97
C ILE A 48 -9.80 18.03 -38.55
N SER A 49 -10.26 17.14 -39.44
CA SER A 49 -11.31 16.14 -39.12
C SER A 49 -10.89 15.14 -38.03
N LYS A 50 -9.59 14.86 -37.87
CA LYS A 50 -9.11 13.92 -36.84
C LYS A 50 -9.08 14.58 -35.46
N LEU A 51 -8.47 15.77 -35.36
CA LEU A 51 -8.44 16.57 -34.13
C LEU A 51 -9.85 16.93 -33.61
N THR A 52 -10.77 17.31 -34.49
CA THR A 52 -12.16 17.61 -34.07
C THR A 52 -12.93 16.38 -33.59
N LYS A 53 -12.70 15.19 -34.17
CA LYS A 53 -13.26 13.93 -33.64
C LYS A 53 -12.66 13.55 -32.28
N GLU A 54 -11.37 13.78 -32.09
CA GLU A 54 -10.65 13.45 -30.85
C GLU A 54 -11.01 14.40 -29.69
N MET A 55 -11.23 15.69 -29.97
CA MET A 55 -11.79 16.64 -29.00
C MET A 55 -13.27 16.32 -28.67
N MET A 56 -14.11 15.99 -29.66
CA MET A 56 -15.50 15.60 -29.37
C MET A 56 -15.59 14.29 -28.59
N ALA A 57 -14.69 13.32 -28.82
CA ALA A 57 -14.63 12.09 -28.04
C ALA A 57 -14.36 12.34 -26.55
N LYS A 58 -13.52 13.34 -26.21
CA LYS A 58 -13.26 13.72 -24.80
C LYS A 58 -14.41 14.49 -24.14
N ILE A 59 -15.24 15.20 -24.91
CA ILE A 59 -16.37 15.99 -24.38
C ILE A 59 -17.63 15.14 -24.11
N VAL A 60 -17.82 14.03 -24.84
CA VAL A 60 -19.03 13.19 -24.74
C VAL A 60 -19.06 12.27 -23.50
N LEU A 61 -17.93 12.04 -22.82
CA LEU A 61 -17.84 11.11 -21.68
C LEU A 61 -18.15 11.70 -20.29
N SER A 62 -18.30 13.02 -20.15
CA SER A 62 -18.62 13.66 -18.86
C SER A 62 -20.09 14.09 -18.76
N SER A 63 -21.02 13.14 -18.65
CA SER A 63 -22.46 13.44 -18.50
C SER A 63 -23.28 12.44 -17.67
N ARG A 64 -23.13 12.55 -16.33
CA ARG A 64 -24.14 12.16 -15.30
C ARG A 64 -24.37 10.63 -15.16
N PRO A 65 -24.95 10.11 -14.04
CA PRO A 65 -25.86 10.75 -13.08
C PRO A 65 -25.30 11.07 -11.68
N THR A 66 -25.53 12.31 -11.26
CA THR A 66 -25.71 12.65 -9.84
C THR A 66 -26.92 11.89 -9.28
N ARG A 67 -26.71 10.93 -8.37
CA ARG A 67 -27.81 10.33 -7.60
C ARG A 67 -28.28 11.32 -6.53
N ASP A 68 -29.43 11.94 -6.77
CA ASP A 68 -30.14 12.80 -5.80
C ASP A 68 -30.71 11.96 -4.64
N TRP A 69 -29.88 11.63 -3.66
CA TRP A 69 -30.34 10.97 -2.44
C TRP A 69 -30.85 12.00 -1.44
N LYS A 70 -32.16 12.25 -1.52
CA LYS A 70 -32.92 13.17 -0.65
C LYS A 70 -32.49 13.06 0.81
N GLN A 71 -31.98 14.17 1.36
CA GLN A 71 -31.59 14.30 2.76
C GLN A 71 -32.83 14.34 3.67
N LYS A 72 -33.51 13.19 3.83
CA LYS A 72 -34.52 13.01 4.88
C LYS A 72 -33.83 13.08 6.23
N ARG A 73 -33.92 14.24 6.89
CA ARG A 73 -33.72 14.33 8.34
C ARG A 73 -34.74 13.41 9.00
N LEU A 74 -34.32 12.23 9.46
CA LEU A 74 -35.07 11.51 10.46
C LEU A 74 -34.95 12.33 11.76
N PRO A 75 -36.06 12.78 12.36
CA PRO A 75 -36.00 13.44 13.64
C PRO A 75 -35.49 12.43 14.68
N LEU A 76 -34.77 12.95 15.67
CA LEU A 76 -34.37 12.19 16.87
C LEU A 76 -35.61 11.47 17.42
N LEU A 77 -35.57 10.14 17.53
CA LEU A 77 -36.70 9.39 18.07
C LEU A 77 -36.79 9.68 19.57
N ALA A 78 -37.61 10.67 19.94
CA ALA A 78 -37.76 11.07 21.33
C ALA A 78 -38.15 9.87 22.18
N VAL A 79 -37.41 9.66 23.29
CA VAL A 79 -37.69 8.60 24.26
C VAL A 79 -39.03 8.91 24.93
N THR A 80 -40.11 8.45 24.29
CA THR A 80 -41.45 8.57 24.82
C THR A 80 -41.56 7.63 26.00
N LYS A 81 -41.46 8.19 27.22
CA LYS A 81 -41.80 7.51 28.48
C LYS A 81 -43.25 7.02 28.37
N ARG A 82 -43.43 5.78 27.89
CA ARG A 82 -44.75 5.21 27.68
C ARG A 82 -45.34 4.87 29.05
N ARG A 83 -46.09 5.82 29.61
CA ARG A 83 -46.97 5.60 30.77
C ARG A 83 -47.68 4.26 30.57
N GLY A 84 -47.52 3.35 31.52
CA GLY A 84 -48.24 2.09 31.49
C GLY A 84 -49.74 2.33 31.62
N TYR A 85 -50.53 1.67 30.79
CA TYR A 85 -51.92 1.35 31.05
C TYR A 85 -52.30 0.08 30.30
N SER A 86 -52.52 -0.98 31.06
CA SER A 86 -53.48 -2.04 30.73
C SER A 86 -53.86 -2.75 32.03
N LEU A 87 -54.62 -2.04 32.87
CA LEU A 87 -55.54 -2.70 33.79
C LEU A 87 -56.51 -3.51 32.91
N PHE A 88 -56.17 -4.77 32.67
CA PHE A 88 -57.16 -5.72 32.17
C PHE A 88 -58.20 -5.87 33.26
N ILE A 89 -59.31 -5.15 33.08
CA ILE A 89 -60.52 -5.33 33.88
C ILE A 89 -60.83 -6.82 33.82
N VAL A 90 -60.67 -7.49 34.96
CA VAL A 90 -61.18 -8.85 35.14
C VAL A 90 -62.69 -8.74 34.95
N LYS A 91 -63.16 -9.11 33.74
CA LYS A 91 -64.57 -9.41 33.53
C LYS A 91 -64.88 -10.62 34.38
N SER A 92 -65.34 -10.36 35.60
CA SER A 92 -65.87 -11.37 36.50
C SER A 92 -66.96 -12.13 35.76
N ILE A 93 -66.70 -13.40 35.46
CA ILE A 93 -67.70 -14.31 34.91
C ILE A 93 -68.60 -14.73 36.08
N ILE A 94 -69.39 -13.77 36.58
CA ILE A 94 -70.53 -14.03 37.45
C ILE A 94 -71.64 -14.49 36.51
N ASN A 95 -71.62 -15.78 36.18
CA ASN A 95 -72.67 -16.41 35.41
C ASN A 95 -72.90 -17.84 35.94
N SER A 96 -74.17 -18.23 36.03
CA SER A 96 -74.62 -19.59 36.39
C SER A 96 -73.99 -20.23 37.64
N SER A 97 -74.08 -19.56 38.79
CA SER A 97 -74.30 -20.22 40.10
C SER A 97 -75.17 -19.36 41.00
N LYS A 98 -76.45 -19.17 40.60
CA LYS A 98 -77.51 -18.96 41.59
C LYS A 98 -77.81 -20.32 42.20
N SER A 99 -77.05 -20.72 43.23
CA SER A 99 -77.49 -21.78 44.12
C SER A 99 -78.83 -21.34 44.71
N SER A 100 -79.90 -22.07 44.37
CA SER A 100 -81.25 -21.72 44.80
C SER A 100 -81.41 -22.08 46.27
N VAL A 101 -81.14 -21.13 47.15
CA VAL A 101 -81.71 -21.13 48.51
C VAL A 101 -83.23 -20.95 48.36
N ASN A 102 -83.89 -22.05 48.01
CA ASN A 102 -85.31 -22.13 47.72
C ASN A 102 -86.08 -22.33 49.03
N ASP A 103 -85.89 -21.40 49.97
CA ASP A 103 -86.79 -21.29 51.10
C ASP A 103 -88.22 -21.02 50.59
N ASN A 104 -89.20 -21.51 51.35
CA ASN A 104 -90.64 -21.50 51.04
C ASN A 104 -91.13 -22.59 50.07
N GLY A 105 -90.52 -23.78 50.11
CA GLY A 105 -91.14 -25.04 49.70
C GLY A 105 -92.30 -25.48 50.60
N ALA A 106 -93.33 -24.64 50.76
CA ALA A 106 -94.64 -24.89 51.41
C ALA A 106 -94.70 -25.48 52.84
N THR A 107 -93.57 -25.81 53.46
CA THR A 107 -93.50 -26.32 54.84
C THR A 107 -93.28 -25.17 55.82
N GLU A 108 -93.99 -25.20 56.94
CA GLU A 108 -93.89 -24.16 57.97
C GLU A 108 -92.49 -24.16 58.60
N PRO A 109 -91.86 -22.98 58.86
CA PRO A 109 -90.49 -22.93 59.36
C PRO A 109 -90.31 -23.73 60.64
N ALA A 110 -89.27 -24.56 60.71
CA ALA A 110 -88.99 -25.41 61.88
C ALA A 110 -88.99 -24.62 63.20
N ARG A 111 -88.54 -23.36 63.17
CA ARG A 111 -88.66 -22.40 64.27
C ARG A 111 -90.10 -22.17 64.74
N ILE A 112 -91.04 -21.93 63.82
CA ILE A 112 -92.46 -21.65 64.13
C ILE A 112 -93.16 -22.94 64.63
N LEU A 113 -92.79 -24.10 64.08
CA LEU A 113 -93.25 -25.40 64.58
C LEU A 113 -92.76 -25.67 66.01
N LEU A 114 -91.49 -25.38 66.32
CA LEU A 114 -90.93 -25.47 67.68
C LEU A 114 -91.57 -24.44 68.64
N GLU A 115 -91.79 -23.20 68.20
CA GLU A 115 -92.48 -22.16 68.97
C GLU A 115 -93.95 -22.57 69.25
N ARG A 116 -94.63 -23.26 68.32
CA ARG A 116 -95.97 -23.84 68.56
C ARG A 116 -95.94 -25.02 69.51
N LEU A 117 -95.02 -25.97 69.32
CA LEU A 117 -94.85 -27.14 70.21
C LEU A 117 -94.70 -26.69 71.66
N PHE A 118 -93.82 -25.70 71.89
CA PHE A 118 -93.61 -25.10 73.20
C PHE A 118 -94.87 -24.41 73.75
N ALA A 119 -95.64 -23.73 72.89
CA ALA A 119 -96.92 -23.13 73.28
C ALA A 119 -98.07 -24.13 73.48
N GLN A 120 -98.00 -25.34 72.91
CA GLN A 120 -98.95 -26.43 73.16
C GLN A 120 -98.58 -27.23 74.41
N SER A 121 -97.30 -27.55 74.61
CA SER A 121 -96.84 -28.26 75.82
C SER A 121 -97.15 -27.44 77.09
N GLN A 122 -96.92 -26.12 77.07
CA GLN A 122 -97.35 -25.24 78.16
C GLN A 122 -98.87 -25.25 78.42
N LYS A 123 -99.71 -25.40 77.40
CA LYS A 123 -101.18 -25.52 77.59
C LYS A 123 -101.57 -26.86 78.19
N LEU A 124 -100.88 -27.94 77.81
CA LEU A 124 -101.09 -29.29 78.34
C LEU A 124 -100.65 -29.37 79.81
N GLU A 125 -99.50 -28.76 80.13
CA GLU A 125 -98.96 -28.58 81.49
C GLU A 125 -99.89 -27.74 82.38
N GLN A 126 -100.37 -26.59 81.89
CA GLN A 126 -101.36 -25.77 82.59
C GLN A 126 -102.70 -26.52 82.81
N GLY A 127 -103.09 -27.38 81.87
CA GLY A 127 -104.29 -28.20 81.94
C GLY A 127 -104.28 -29.28 83.04
N MET A 128 -103.10 -29.71 83.49
CA MET A 128 -102.94 -30.66 84.60
C MET A 128 -102.71 -29.99 85.97
N SER A 129 -102.60 -28.66 86.01
CA SER A 129 -102.06 -27.91 87.16
C SER A 129 -103.12 -27.18 88.01
N ARG A 130 -104.40 -27.57 87.95
CA ARG A 130 -105.46 -26.95 88.78
C ARG A 130 -106.64 -27.87 89.10
N ASP A 131 -107.13 -27.73 90.34
CA ASP A 131 -108.24 -28.52 90.90
C ASP A 131 -109.63 -28.27 90.27
N ALA A 132 -110.49 -29.27 90.50
CA ALA A 132 -111.97 -29.17 90.55
C ALA A 132 -112.78 -29.02 89.25
N GLN A 133 -112.60 -29.93 88.28
CA GLN A 133 -113.67 -30.81 87.76
C GLN A 133 -113.14 -31.82 86.71
N PRO A 134 -113.79 -32.98 86.50
CA PRO A 134 -113.34 -33.97 85.50
C PRO A 134 -113.52 -33.44 84.06
N PRO A 135 -112.46 -33.37 83.23
CA PRO A 135 -112.56 -32.96 81.83
C PRO A 135 -113.26 -34.01 80.97
N LYS A 136 -113.80 -33.60 79.81
CA LYS A 136 -114.34 -34.53 78.80
C LYS A 136 -113.19 -35.19 78.04
N ASP A 137 -113.15 -36.52 78.03
CA ASP A 137 -112.02 -37.33 77.54
C ASP A 137 -111.61 -37.10 76.07
N PHE A 138 -112.49 -36.51 75.24
CA PHE A 138 -112.16 -36.14 73.86
C PHE A 138 -111.21 -34.95 73.73
N HIS A 139 -111.15 -34.05 74.72
CA HIS A 139 -110.41 -32.79 74.56
C HIS A 139 -108.91 -32.90 74.88
N LEU A 140 -108.51 -33.89 75.68
CA LEU A 140 -107.10 -34.18 75.94
C LEU A 140 -106.47 -34.98 74.78
N PHE A 141 -107.22 -35.94 74.22
CA PHE A 141 -106.77 -36.76 73.10
C PHE A 141 -106.41 -35.91 71.87
N LEU A 142 -107.32 -35.00 71.47
CA LEU A 142 -107.07 -34.07 70.35
C LEU A 142 -105.85 -33.16 70.59
N ASN A 143 -105.63 -32.68 71.82
CA ASN A 143 -104.46 -31.87 72.15
C ASN A 143 -103.14 -32.66 72.09
N LEU A 144 -103.17 -33.97 72.36
CA LEU A 144 -102.01 -34.84 72.25
C LEU A 144 -101.72 -35.21 70.79
N GLU A 145 -102.78 -35.51 70.02
CA GLU A 145 -102.71 -35.82 68.59
C GLU A 145 -102.21 -34.61 67.76
N THR A 146 -102.59 -33.37 68.12
CA THR A 146 -101.98 -32.15 67.52
C THR A 146 -100.53 -31.96 67.94
N LEU A 147 -100.18 -32.22 69.20
CA LEU A 147 -98.80 -32.09 69.68
C LEU A 147 -97.86 -33.10 69.00
N GLU A 148 -98.32 -34.34 68.83
CA GLU A 148 -97.62 -35.40 68.07
C GLU A 148 -97.50 -35.03 66.59
N SER A 149 -98.56 -34.48 65.98
CA SER A 149 -98.53 -34.01 64.58
C SER A 149 -97.55 -32.85 64.38
N ASP A 150 -97.55 -31.84 65.26
CA ASP A 150 -96.60 -30.74 65.22
C ASP A 150 -95.16 -31.21 65.53
N LEU A 151 -94.98 -32.27 66.34
CA LEU A 151 -93.67 -32.88 66.62
C LEU A 151 -93.13 -33.60 65.37
N GLN A 152 -93.98 -34.39 64.73
CA GLN A 152 -93.67 -35.08 63.47
C GLN A 152 -93.32 -34.07 62.36
N ALA A 153 -94.06 -32.97 62.28
CA ALA A 153 -93.78 -31.87 61.36
C ALA A 153 -92.46 -31.15 61.69
N ALA A 154 -92.20 -30.82 62.96
CA ALA A 154 -90.96 -30.17 63.39
C ALA A 154 -89.73 -31.05 63.12
N LEU A 155 -89.81 -32.36 63.42
CA LEU A 155 -88.75 -33.33 63.12
C LEU A 155 -88.52 -33.46 61.61
N THR A 156 -89.57 -33.47 60.80
CA THR A 156 -89.46 -33.52 59.33
C THR A 156 -88.83 -32.23 58.78
N ALA A 157 -89.23 -31.06 59.28
CA ALA A 157 -88.68 -29.77 58.87
C ALA A 157 -87.23 -29.55 59.34
N LEU A 158 -86.87 -30.03 60.53
CA LEU A 158 -85.49 -30.04 61.03
C LEU A 158 -84.61 -30.98 60.19
N LYS A 159 -85.11 -32.19 59.88
CA LYS A 159 -84.38 -33.14 59.04
C LYS A 159 -84.17 -32.60 57.63
N GLN A 160 -85.19 -31.99 57.01
CA GLN A 160 -85.00 -31.32 55.71
C GLN A 160 -83.94 -30.21 55.80
N LYS A 161 -83.85 -29.47 56.91
CA LYS A 161 -82.81 -28.46 57.11
C LYS A 161 -81.43 -29.03 57.46
N GLU A 162 -81.35 -30.25 57.98
CA GLU A 162 -80.11 -31.02 58.08
C GLU A 162 -79.66 -31.50 56.68
N ASP A 163 -80.55 -32.07 55.88
CA ASP A 163 -80.28 -32.50 54.51
C ASP A 163 -79.88 -31.30 53.62
N ASP A 164 -80.60 -30.17 53.68
CA ASP A 164 -80.25 -28.89 53.02
C ASP A 164 -78.84 -28.40 53.43
N LEU A 165 -78.49 -28.51 54.72
CA LEU A 165 -77.21 -28.05 55.27
C LEU A 165 -76.06 -28.98 54.84
N GLN A 166 -76.29 -30.29 54.80
CA GLN A 166 -75.30 -31.22 54.26
C GLN A 166 -75.08 -31.01 52.76
N ASP A 167 -76.11 -30.65 51.97
CA ASP A 167 -75.92 -30.27 50.56
C ASP A 167 -75.17 -28.94 50.42
N ALA A 168 -75.43 -27.96 51.30
CA ALA A 168 -74.64 -26.74 51.36
C ALA A 168 -73.17 -27.01 51.73
N GLU A 169 -72.90 -27.91 52.68
CA GLU A 169 -71.54 -28.34 53.05
C GLU A 169 -70.85 -29.07 51.89
N ARG A 170 -71.53 -30.02 51.23
CA ARG A 170 -71.04 -30.69 50.00
C ARG A 170 -70.68 -29.67 48.90
N MET A 171 -71.52 -28.64 48.70
CA MET A 171 -71.26 -27.57 47.75
C MET A 171 -70.07 -26.69 48.16
N VAL A 172 -69.94 -26.30 49.43
CA VAL A 172 -68.80 -25.52 49.93
C VAL A 172 -67.48 -26.29 49.80
N VAL A 173 -67.47 -27.60 50.08
CA VAL A 173 -66.29 -28.46 49.87
C VAL A 173 -65.94 -28.55 48.38
N LEU A 174 -66.94 -28.65 47.49
CA LEU A 174 -66.72 -28.63 46.05
C LEU A 174 -66.15 -27.28 45.58
N GLU A 175 -66.74 -26.15 45.99
CA GLU A 175 -66.24 -24.80 45.70
C GLU A 175 -64.83 -24.59 46.23
N GLN A 176 -64.52 -25.06 47.44
CA GLN A 176 -63.18 -24.98 48.02
C GLN A 176 -62.16 -25.82 47.23
N SER A 177 -62.55 -26.98 46.69
CA SER A 177 -61.71 -27.80 45.79
C SER A 177 -61.49 -27.18 44.41
N GLN A 178 -62.42 -26.33 43.95
CA GLN A 178 -62.27 -25.54 42.73
C GLN A 178 -61.41 -24.31 42.98
N LEU A 179 -61.54 -23.68 44.15
CA LEU A 179 -60.76 -22.51 44.57
C LEU A 179 -59.28 -22.86 44.76
N THR A 180 -58.95 -24.02 45.35
CA THR A 180 -57.56 -24.49 45.45
C THR A 180 -56.98 -24.74 44.05
N ARG A 181 -57.68 -25.48 43.18
CA ARG A 181 -57.24 -25.69 41.79
C ARG A 181 -57.00 -24.38 41.05
N ALA A 182 -57.92 -23.42 41.16
CA ALA A 182 -57.80 -22.11 40.52
C ALA A 182 -56.64 -21.27 41.09
N LYS A 183 -56.32 -21.43 42.38
CA LYS A 183 -55.11 -20.86 42.99
C LYS A 183 -53.85 -21.51 42.40
N ASP A 184 -53.81 -22.83 42.33
CA ASP A 184 -52.64 -23.59 41.85
C ASP A 184 -52.37 -23.30 40.36
N GLU A 185 -53.42 -23.18 39.53
CA GLU A 185 -53.32 -22.73 38.13
C GLU A 185 -52.79 -21.29 38.00
N LEU A 186 -53.13 -20.41 38.95
CA LEU A 186 -52.68 -19.02 38.96
C LEU A 186 -51.22 -18.92 39.42
N GLU A 187 -50.83 -19.69 40.44
CA GLU A 187 -49.45 -19.83 40.92
C GLU A 187 -48.55 -20.45 39.84
N GLN A 188 -49.02 -21.43 39.05
CA GLN A 188 -48.30 -21.90 37.87
C GLN A 188 -48.08 -20.77 36.85
N ARG A 189 -49.12 -19.98 36.52
CA ARG A 189 -48.97 -18.87 35.57
C ARG A 189 -48.06 -17.76 36.08
N GLU A 190 -48.04 -17.47 37.38
CA GLU A 190 -47.10 -16.51 37.96
C GLU A 190 -45.65 -16.99 37.80
N ASN A 191 -45.38 -18.28 38.04
CA ASN A 191 -44.08 -18.88 37.79
C ASN A 191 -43.68 -18.86 36.29
N GLU A 192 -44.63 -19.14 35.37
CA GLU A 192 -44.40 -19.03 33.92
C GLU A 192 -44.08 -17.58 33.50
N ILE A 193 -44.79 -16.59 34.06
CA ILE A 193 -44.56 -15.16 33.81
C ILE A 193 -43.21 -14.71 34.37
N ALA A 194 -42.80 -15.20 35.55
CA ALA A 194 -41.48 -14.93 36.12
C ALA A 194 -40.34 -15.51 35.25
N ALA A 195 -40.48 -16.76 34.80
CA ALA A 195 -39.53 -17.40 33.90
C ALA A 195 -39.43 -16.68 32.53
N ALA A 196 -40.56 -16.28 31.95
CA ALA A 196 -40.60 -15.49 30.73
C ALA A 196 -39.97 -14.10 30.91
N SER A 197 -40.16 -13.47 32.07
CA SER A 197 -39.58 -12.17 32.41
C SER A 197 -38.06 -12.23 32.55
N SER A 198 -37.53 -13.25 33.24
CA SER A 198 -36.07 -13.48 33.32
C SER A 198 -35.45 -13.78 31.95
N LYS A 199 -36.16 -14.53 31.09
CA LYS A 199 -35.71 -14.75 29.70
C LYS A 199 -35.71 -13.45 28.88
N ARG A 200 -36.71 -12.59 29.05
CA ARG A 200 -36.78 -11.27 28.39
C ARG A 200 -35.63 -10.36 28.84
N GLU A 201 -35.30 -10.36 30.13
CA GLU A 201 -34.21 -9.58 30.71
C GLU A 201 -32.83 -10.01 30.16
N LYS A 202 -32.56 -11.32 30.07
CA LYS A 202 -31.33 -11.84 29.45
C LYS A 202 -31.18 -11.40 27.99
N LEU A 203 -32.24 -11.54 27.19
CA LEU A 203 -32.26 -11.07 25.80
C LEU A 203 -32.10 -9.55 25.67
N GLU A 204 -32.59 -8.77 26.65
CA GLU A 204 -32.41 -7.32 26.69
C GLU A 204 -30.93 -6.95 26.97
N GLU A 205 -30.24 -7.71 27.81
CA GLU A 205 -28.82 -7.50 28.13
C GLU A 205 -27.89 -7.97 27.00
N GLU A 206 -28.16 -9.13 26.40
CA GLU A 206 -27.51 -9.59 25.16
C GLU A 206 -27.63 -8.54 24.04
N LEU A 207 -28.81 -7.92 23.90
CA LEU A 207 -29.05 -6.84 22.94
C LEU A 207 -28.26 -5.55 23.28
N LYS A 208 -28.13 -5.17 24.56
CA LYS A 208 -27.27 -4.04 24.98
C LYS A 208 -25.80 -4.33 24.66
N GLN A 209 -25.32 -5.53 24.98
CA GLN A 209 -23.94 -5.94 24.72
C GLN A 209 -23.63 -5.97 23.21
N ALA A 210 -24.55 -6.48 22.39
CA ALA A 210 -24.43 -6.43 20.94
C ALA A 210 -24.40 -4.98 20.40
N ASN A 211 -25.26 -4.09 20.91
CA ASN A 211 -25.25 -2.68 20.52
C ASN A 211 -23.95 -1.95 20.91
N LEU A 212 -23.37 -2.27 22.07
CA LEU A 212 -22.05 -1.75 22.48
C LEU A 212 -20.94 -2.26 21.56
N ALA A 213 -20.97 -3.54 21.17
CA ALA A 213 -20.02 -4.10 20.20
C ALA A 213 -20.13 -3.43 18.82
N PHE A 214 -21.36 -3.20 18.33
CA PHE A 214 -21.58 -2.46 17.08
C PHE A 214 -21.13 -1.00 17.17
N ALA A 215 -21.35 -0.32 18.29
CA ALA A 215 -20.86 1.05 18.49
C ALA A 215 -19.32 1.12 18.46
N SER A 216 -18.64 0.13 19.06
CA SER A 216 -17.17 0.00 18.99
C SER A 216 -16.67 -0.26 17.57
N GLN A 217 -17.34 -1.15 16.82
CA GLN A 217 -17.02 -1.41 15.40
C GLN A 217 -17.23 -0.18 14.51
N VAL A 218 -18.29 0.61 14.74
CA VAL A 218 -18.51 1.87 14.02
C VAL A 218 -17.38 2.86 14.27
N GLY A 219 -16.92 3.00 15.52
CA GLY A 219 -15.74 3.82 15.84
C GLY A 219 -14.49 3.37 15.08
N GLN A 220 -14.17 2.08 15.11
CA GLN A 220 -13.02 1.51 14.37
C GLN A 220 -13.12 1.77 12.85
N ILE A 221 -14.33 1.69 12.27
CA ILE A 221 -14.56 2.00 10.85
C ILE A 221 -14.38 3.50 10.56
N GLU A 222 -14.74 4.39 11.48
CA GLU A 222 -14.50 5.83 11.34
C GLU A 222 -13.00 6.18 11.49
N ASP A 223 -12.27 5.55 12.41
CA ASP A 223 -10.82 5.70 12.55
C ASP A 223 -10.07 5.24 11.30
N LEU A 224 -10.37 4.03 10.79
CA LEU A 224 -9.79 3.53 9.53
C LEU A 224 -10.10 4.44 8.34
N LYS A 225 -11.29 5.06 8.33
CA LYS A 225 -11.71 6.03 7.29
C LYS A 225 -11.05 7.40 7.43
N LEU A 226 -10.54 7.76 8.61
CA LEU A 226 -9.66 8.92 8.80
C LEU A 226 -8.23 8.59 8.33
N GLN A 227 -7.71 7.42 8.68
CA GLN A 227 -6.39 6.95 8.23
C GLN A 227 -6.32 6.83 6.69
N LEU A 228 -7.34 6.30 6.03
CA LEU A 228 -7.41 6.26 4.56
C LEU A 228 -7.32 7.66 3.94
N LYS A 229 -8.08 8.63 4.46
CA LYS A 229 -8.04 10.04 4.01
C LYS A 229 -6.70 10.75 4.28
N GLU A 230 -5.88 10.22 5.18
CA GLU A 230 -4.53 10.69 5.44
C GLU A 230 -3.57 10.13 4.40
N ARG A 231 -3.58 8.81 4.20
CA ARG A 231 -2.81 8.14 3.13
C ARG A 231 -3.17 8.68 1.74
N ASP A 232 -4.44 8.97 1.45
CA ASP A 232 -4.89 9.58 0.19
C ASP A 232 -4.20 10.94 -0.07
N LYS A 233 -3.99 11.76 0.98
CA LYS A 233 -3.29 13.05 0.86
C LYS A 233 -1.80 12.87 0.68
N GLU A 234 -1.19 11.92 1.39
CA GLU A 234 0.23 11.58 1.25
C GLU A 234 0.52 11.07 -0.16
N ILE A 235 -0.35 10.23 -0.72
CA ILE A 235 -0.26 9.74 -2.10
C ILE A 235 -0.37 10.92 -3.09
N ALA A 236 -1.33 11.84 -2.90
CA ALA A 236 -1.46 13.02 -3.75
C ALA A 236 -0.24 13.97 -3.66
N ALA A 237 0.34 14.13 -2.48
CA ALA A 237 1.57 14.91 -2.26
C ALA A 237 2.78 14.23 -2.93
N ALA A 238 2.93 12.91 -2.78
CA ALA A 238 3.99 12.13 -3.41
C ALA A 238 3.87 12.13 -4.94
N GLN A 239 2.66 12.03 -5.49
CA GLN A 239 2.40 12.17 -6.93
C GLN A 239 2.79 13.57 -7.45
N SER A 240 2.47 14.62 -6.68
CA SER A 240 2.86 16.00 -7.02
C SER A 240 4.38 16.18 -7.00
N ALA A 241 5.06 15.64 -5.98
CA ALA A 241 6.52 15.68 -5.89
C ALA A 241 7.21 14.87 -7.01
N LEU A 242 6.63 13.72 -7.38
CA LEU A 242 7.13 12.91 -8.50
C LEU A 242 6.99 13.63 -9.84
N SER A 243 5.86 14.30 -10.10
CA SER A 243 5.67 15.13 -11.30
C SER A 243 6.74 16.23 -11.42
N VAL A 244 7.07 16.91 -10.31
CA VAL A 244 8.13 17.94 -10.29
C VAL A 244 9.51 17.33 -10.59
N LYS A 245 9.77 16.09 -10.14
CA LYS A 245 11.02 15.37 -10.46
C LYS A 245 11.08 14.84 -11.89
N GLU A 246 9.94 14.52 -12.49
CA GLU A 246 9.83 14.21 -13.92
C GLU A 246 10.13 15.46 -14.76
N ASP A 247 9.53 16.61 -14.43
CA ASP A 247 9.85 17.92 -15.05
C ASP A 247 11.34 18.31 -14.91
N GLU A 248 11.96 18.02 -13.76
CA GLU A 248 13.41 18.23 -13.55
C GLU A 248 14.26 17.32 -14.45
N MET A 249 13.94 16.02 -14.54
CA MET A 249 14.65 15.09 -15.42
C MET A 249 14.52 15.47 -16.90
N ASP A 250 13.37 15.97 -17.31
CA ASP A 250 13.14 16.42 -18.69
C ASP A 250 13.91 17.72 -18.99
N ARG A 251 14.02 18.66 -18.04
CA ARG A 251 14.95 19.80 -18.15
C ARG A 251 16.40 19.34 -18.30
N MET A 252 16.87 18.45 -17.43
CA MET A 252 18.24 17.91 -17.49
C MET A 252 18.52 17.16 -18.80
N ARG A 253 17.56 16.40 -19.33
CA ARG A 253 17.69 15.70 -20.61
C ARG A 253 17.83 16.69 -21.77
N ASN A 254 17.02 17.76 -21.78
CA ASN A 254 17.08 18.82 -22.79
C ASN A 254 18.41 19.61 -22.72
N GLU A 255 18.94 19.87 -21.52
CA GLU A 255 20.27 20.46 -21.36
C GLU A 255 21.39 19.53 -21.86
N MET A 256 21.30 18.23 -21.59
CA MET A 256 22.27 17.25 -22.05
C MET A 256 22.30 17.16 -23.59
N VAL A 257 21.13 17.22 -24.24
CA VAL A 257 21.03 17.30 -25.71
C VAL A 257 21.75 18.55 -26.23
N LYS A 258 21.44 19.75 -25.70
CA LYS A 258 22.13 21.00 -26.09
C LYS A 258 23.65 20.91 -25.93
N LYS A 259 24.14 20.42 -24.79
CA LYS A 259 25.57 20.22 -24.51
C LYS A 259 26.22 19.22 -25.49
N SER A 260 25.47 18.22 -25.98
CA SER A 260 25.96 17.29 -27.02
C SER A 260 26.00 17.92 -28.43
N GLU A 261 25.05 18.79 -28.77
CA GLU A 261 25.05 19.56 -30.02
C GLU A 261 26.20 20.59 -30.05
N GLU A 262 26.43 21.28 -28.93
CA GLU A 262 27.58 22.16 -28.72
C GLU A 262 28.92 21.41 -28.85
N ALA A 263 29.04 20.23 -28.23
CA ALA A 263 30.22 19.39 -28.36
C ALA A 263 30.47 18.94 -29.82
N ALA A 264 29.43 18.51 -30.54
CA ALA A 264 29.53 18.14 -31.95
C ALA A 264 29.95 19.34 -32.84
N LYS A 265 29.45 20.55 -32.54
CA LYS A 265 29.91 21.78 -33.21
C LYS A 265 31.40 22.02 -32.95
N ILE A 266 31.85 21.94 -31.69
CA ILE A 266 33.25 22.12 -31.30
C ILE A 266 34.16 21.08 -31.98
N GLU A 267 33.72 19.82 -32.09
CA GLU A 267 34.44 18.78 -32.85
C GLU A 267 34.56 19.15 -34.33
N SER A 268 33.48 19.65 -34.95
CA SER A 268 33.52 20.09 -36.36
C SER A 268 34.50 21.26 -36.58
N GLU A 269 34.56 22.20 -35.64
CA GLU A 269 35.52 23.31 -35.67
C GLU A 269 36.97 22.85 -35.43
N LEU A 270 37.18 21.89 -34.53
CA LEU A 270 38.50 21.32 -34.28
C LEU A 270 39.00 20.55 -35.52
N LYS A 271 38.11 19.84 -36.20
CA LYS A 271 38.40 19.12 -37.45
C LYS A 271 38.78 20.05 -38.60
N SER A 272 38.09 21.18 -38.77
CA SER A 272 38.46 22.19 -39.79
C SER A 272 39.76 22.92 -39.44
N LYS A 273 39.97 23.29 -38.17
CA LYS A 273 41.25 23.85 -37.68
C LYS A 273 42.42 22.87 -37.89
N SER A 274 42.20 21.57 -37.69
CA SER A 274 43.18 20.51 -37.97
C SER A 274 43.51 20.41 -39.46
N GLN A 275 42.51 20.49 -40.35
CA GLN A 275 42.76 20.52 -41.80
C GLN A 275 43.61 21.73 -42.20
N ILE A 276 43.26 22.94 -41.75
CA ILE A 276 44.02 24.17 -42.04
C ILE A 276 45.46 24.06 -41.53
N LEU A 277 45.68 23.46 -40.36
CA LEU A 277 47.02 23.20 -39.83
C LEU A 277 47.83 22.22 -40.70
N ASN A 278 47.19 21.19 -41.25
CA ASN A 278 47.84 20.26 -42.18
C ASN A 278 48.21 20.96 -43.50
N GLU A 279 47.31 21.78 -44.05
CA GLU A 279 47.58 22.59 -45.26
C GLU A 279 48.74 23.58 -45.04
N ALA A 280 48.76 24.27 -43.89
CA ALA A 280 49.85 25.17 -43.50
C ALA A 280 51.19 24.42 -43.34
N ASN A 281 51.18 23.20 -42.79
CA ASN A 281 52.37 22.35 -42.70
C ASN A 281 52.91 21.94 -44.08
N GLU A 282 52.04 21.66 -45.07
CA GLU A 282 52.47 21.41 -46.45
C GLU A 282 53.02 22.65 -47.16
N VAL A 283 52.48 23.85 -46.87
CA VAL A 283 53.06 25.12 -47.34
C VAL A 283 54.45 25.34 -46.71
N LEU A 284 54.61 25.11 -45.41
CA LEU A 284 55.90 25.24 -44.72
C LEU A 284 56.94 24.24 -45.26
N LYS A 285 56.55 23.01 -45.60
CA LYS A 285 57.41 22.03 -46.29
C LYS A 285 57.90 22.55 -47.64
N LYS A 286 57.03 23.15 -48.46
CA LYS A 286 57.39 23.75 -49.76
C LYS A 286 58.37 24.91 -49.59
N GLN A 287 58.04 25.87 -48.71
CA GLN A 287 58.90 27.02 -48.40
C GLN A 287 60.27 26.58 -47.86
N LYS A 288 60.35 25.50 -47.07
CA LYS A 288 61.63 24.93 -46.60
C LYS A 288 62.50 24.40 -47.75
N ILE A 289 61.90 23.80 -48.78
CA ILE A 289 62.60 23.34 -49.99
C ILE A 289 63.06 24.53 -50.83
N GLU A 290 62.20 25.52 -51.03
CA GLU A 290 62.52 26.77 -51.76
C GLU A 290 63.68 27.53 -51.09
N LEU A 291 63.65 27.69 -49.76
CA LEU A 291 64.73 28.29 -48.98
C LEU A 291 66.03 27.49 -49.02
N GLN A 292 65.99 26.16 -49.19
CA GLN A 292 67.18 25.37 -49.43
C GLN A 292 67.75 25.64 -50.84
N GLY A 293 66.91 25.63 -51.88
CA GLY A 293 67.32 25.96 -53.25
C GLY A 293 67.91 27.36 -53.38
N LEU A 294 67.33 28.35 -52.69
CA LEU A 294 67.88 29.71 -52.63
C LEU A 294 69.25 29.75 -51.92
N LYS A 295 69.45 29.01 -50.83
CA LYS A 295 70.76 28.90 -50.15
C LYS A 295 71.81 28.23 -51.03
N GLU A 296 71.43 27.25 -51.85
CA GLU A 296 72.32 26.61 -52.81
C GLU A 296 72.67 27.54 -53.99
N ALA A 297 71.70 28.31 -54.49
CA ALA A 297 71.91 29.33 -55.52
C ALA A 297 72.81 30.49 -55.03
N ILE A 298 72.66 30.93 -53.77
CA ILE A 298 73.53 31.95 -53.16
C ILE A 298 74.98 31.43 -53.09
N ARG A 299 75.21 30.22 -52.55
CA ARG A 299 76.55 29.61 -52.50
C ARG A 299 77.21 29.50 -53.88
N GLU A 300 76.43 29.25 -54.93
CA GLU A 300 76.95 29.20 -56.31
C GLU A 300 77.27 30.61 -56.84
N LYS A 301 76.51 31.64 -56.45
CA LYS A 301 76.85 33.04 -56.72
C LYS A 301 78.07 33.52 -55.97
N ASP A 302 78.29 33.07 -54.73
CA ASP A 302 79.48 33.37 -53.95
C ASP A 302 80.75 32.82 -54.62
N LYS A 303 80.71 31.57 -55.12
CA LYS A 303 81.80 31.00 -55.94
C LYS A 303 82.05 31.82 -57.21
N GLN A 304 80.99 32.19 -57.92
CA GLN A 304 81.11 33.01 -59.14
C GLN A 304 81.73 34.37 -58.84
N LEU A 305 81.37 34.99 -57.71
CA LEU A 305 81.97 36.24 -57.23
C LEU A 305 83.47 36.06 -56.94
N GLU A 306 83.87 34.99 -56.24
CA GLU A 306 85.30 34.73 -55.95
C GLU A 306 86.10 34.48 -57.24
N THR A 307 85.54 33.76 -58.23
CA THR A 307 86.19 33.62 -59.55
C THR A 307 86.29 34.95 -60.31
N SER A 308 85.35 35.87 -60.11
CA SER A 308 85.38 37.21 -60.71
C SER A 308 86.38 38.13 -59.99
N MET A 309 86.49 38.02 -58.67
CA MET A 309 87.46 38.77 -57.86
C MET A 309 88.90 38.31 -58.10
N THR A 310 89.14 37.01 -58.25
CA THR A 310 90.47 36.48 -58.60
C THR A 310 90.86 36.87 -60.02
N LEU A 311 89.94 36.83 -60.99
CA LEU A 311 90.18 37.36 -62.34
C LEU A 311 90.49 38.87 -62.34
N ARG A 312 89.71 39.68 -61.61
CA ARG A 312 89.90 41.13 -61.54
C ARG A 312 91.26 41.52 -60.94
N LYS A 313 91.73 40.82 -59.91
CA LYS A 313 93.08 41.03 -59.34
C LYS A 313 94.17 40.82 -60.40
N LEU A 314 94.05 39.77 -61.22
CA LEU A 314 94.99 39.48 -62.30
C LEU A 314 94.89 40.48 -63.47
N GLU A 315 93.74 41.13 -63.68
CA GLU A 315 93.62 42.28 -64.60
C GLU A 315 94.23 43.56 -64.02
N GLU A 316 94.06 43.82 -62.72
CA GLU A 316 94.67 44.94 -62.01
C GLU A 316 96.21 44.85 -62.02
N GLU A 317 96.79 43.66 -61.85
CA GLU A 317 98.23 43.41 -61.99
C GLU A 317 98.73 43.68 -63.42
N LYS A 318 97.96 43.27 -64.45
CA LYS A 318 98.28 43.60 -65.86
C LYS A 318 98.21 45.10 -66.13
N LEU A 319 97.23 45.80 -65.57
CA LEU A 319 97.09 47.25 -65.72
C LEU A 319 98.25 47.99 -65.05
N LYS A 320 98.67 47.58 -63.84
CA LYS A 320 99.86 48.13 -63.16
C LYS A 320 101.14 47.92 -63.99
N ALA A 321 101.30 46.75 -64.62
CA ALA A 321 102.43 46.49 -65.52
C ALA A 321 102.39 47.37 -66.79
N ALA A 322 101.20 47.66 -67.33
CA ALA A 322 101.03 48.58 -68.46
C ALA A 322 101.26 50.05 -68.07
N GLU A 323 100.80 50.46 -66.88
CA GLU A 323 100.99 51.80 -66.33
C GLU A 323 102.49 52.10 -66.12
N ALA A 324 103.23 51.20 -65.48
CA ALA A 324 104.68 51.35 -65.28
C ALA A 324 105.43 51.53 -66.61
N LYS A 325 104.99 50.84 -67.67
CA LYS A 325 105.55 50.98 -69.02
C LYS A 325 105.25 52.36 -69.64
N LEU A 326 104.07 52.92 -69.42
CA LEU A 326 103.71 54.27 -69.88
C LEU A 326 104.44 55.36 -69.08
N GLN A 327 104.64 55.17 -67.78
CA GLN A 327 105.43 56.05 -66.93
C GLN A 327 106.89 56.12 -67.42
N GLN A 328 107.50 54.98 -67.81
CA GLN A 328 108.83 54.96 -68.42
C GLN A 328 108.89 55.82 -69.70
N GLN A 329 107.97 55.61 -70.65
CA GLN A 329 107.93 56.38 -71.90
C GLN A 329 107.69 57.88 -71.67
N THR A 330 106.97 58.25 -70.61
CA THR A 330 106.74 59.65 -70.22
C THR A 330 108.04 60.31 -69.73
N MET A 331 108.87 59.57 -68.99
CA MET A 331 110.20 60.04 -68.54
C MET A 331 111.13 60.31 -69.73
N GLU A 332 111.12 59.43 -70.72
CA GLU A 332 111.93 59.53 -71.95
C GLU A 332 111.55 60.78 -72.78
N TRP A 333 110.27 61.17 -72.81
CA TRP A 333 109.80 62.37 -73.52
C TRP A 333 110.22 63.68 -72.85
N LEU A 334 110.17 63.76 -71.51
CA LEU A 334 110.48 64.99 -70.76
C LEU A 334 111.94 65.44 -70.95
N LEU A 335 112.87 64.50 -71.09
CA LEU A 335 114.29 64.80 -71.35
C LEU A 335 114.49 65.54 -72.68
N ALA A 336 113.73 65.20 -73.72
CA ALA A 336 113.79 65.88 -75.02
C ALA A 336 113.16 67.30 -75.01
N GLN A 337 112.25 67.57 -74.06
CA GLN A 337 111.63 68.90 -73.95
C GLN A 337 112.61 69.95 -73.39
N GLU A 338 113.53 69.55 -72.50
CA GLU A 338 114.45 70.48 -71.85
C GLU A 338 115.56 71.00 -72.79
N GLU A 339 115.92 70.22 -73.82
CA GLU A 339 116.89 70.65 -74.84
C GLU A 339 116.37 71.82 -75.70
N LEU A 340 115.07 71.86 -75.97
CA LEU A 340 114.44 72.91 -76.79
C LEU A 340 114.44 74.29 -76.10
N LYS A 341 114.38 74.35 -74.76
CA LYS A 341 114.37 75.64 -74.04
C LYS A 341 115.66 76.43 -74.24
N LYS A 342 116.82 75.75 -74.25
CA LYS A 342 118.14 76.38 -74.37
C LYS A 342 118.34 77.13 -75.69
N LEU A 343 117.58 76.79 -76.73
CA LEU A 343 117.59 77.48 -78.02
C LEU A 343 116.69 78.72 -78.06
N ALA A 344 115.84 78.96 -77.06
CA ALA A 344 114.89 80.07 -77.02
C ALA A 344 115.43 81.34 -76.33
N GLU A 345 116.43 81.20 -75.45
CA GLU A 345 116.93 82.31 -74.62
C GLU A 345 117.89 83.26 -75.39
N GLU A 346 118.50 82.79 -76.47
CA GLU A 346 119.48 83.53 -77.29
C GLU A 346 118.87 84.72 -78.08
N ALA A 347 117.53 84.76 -78.26
CA ALA A 347 116.85 85.56 -79.27
C ALA A 347 116.29 86.93 -78.81
N SER A 348 116.59 87.40 -77.59
CA SER A 348 115.83 88.47 -76.92
C SER A 348 116.66 89.73 -76.58
N ARG A 349 116.95 90.60 -77.58
CA ARG A 349 117.43 91.98 -77.37
C ARG A 349 117.00 92.95 -78.48
N HIS A 350 116.69 94.19 -78.08
CA HIS A 350 116.15 95.31 -78.88
C HIS A 350 114.71 95.06 -79.42
N THR A 351 113.84 96.06 -79.58
CA THR A 351 114.02 97.53 -79.57
C THR A 351 112.90 98.21 -78.76
N GLY A 352 113.00 99.51 -78.46
CA GLY A 352 111.99 100.24 -77.67
C GLY A 352 111.84 101.72 -78.03
N GLU A 353 111.12 102.44 -77.16
CA GLU A 353 110.89 103.90 -77.12
C GLU A 353 109.85 104.50 -78.09
N ALA A 354 108.66 104.76 -77.52
CA ALA A 354 107.68 105.77 -77.97
C ALA A 354 107.01 106.35 -76.71
N ASN A 355 107.82 107.00 -75.85
CA ASN A 355 107.49 107.20 -74.44
C ASN A 355 107.14 108.66 -74.08
N GLU A 356 105.87 109.03 -74.25
CA GLU A 356 105.27 110.13 -73.46
C GLU A 356 103.74 109.95 -73.31
N THR A 357 103.03 109.57 -74.38
CA THR A 357 101.64 109.08 -74.31
C THR A 357 101.46 107.81 -73.47
N PHE A 358 102.57 107.12 -73.19
CA PHE A 358 102.61 105.92 -72.36
C PHE A 358 102.30 106.18 -70.88
N GLU A 359 102.53 107.39 -70.34
CA GLU A 359 102.36 107.64 -68.90
C GLU A 359 100.88 107.80 -68.48
N ASP A 360 100.04 108.44 -69.29
CA ASP A 360 98.59 108.47 -69.01
C ASP A 360 97.94 107.11 -69.27
N PHE A 361 98.37 106.39 -70.31
CA PHE A 361 98.00 104.98 -70.47
C PHE A 361 98.48 104.13 -69.29
N ARG A 362 99.65 104.39 -68.69
CA ARG A 362 100.14 103.71 -67.48
C ARG A 362 99.29 104.04 -66.26
N ARG A 363 98.93 105.31 -66.04
CA ARG A 363 98.03 105.74 -64.96
C ARG A 363 96.65 105.08 -65.06
N VAL A 364 96.03 105.10 -66.24
CA VAL A 364 94.72 104.45 -66.48
C VAL A 364 94.83 102.93 -66.36
N LYS A 365 95.87 102.30 -66.92
CA LYS A 365 96.12 100.85 -66.84
C LYS A 365 96.41 100.38 -65.41
N GLN A 366 97.08 101.19 -64.59
CA GLN A 366 97.29 100.93 -63.17
C GLN A 366 95.95 100.94 -62.43
N LEU A 367 95.16 102.01 -62.55
CA LEU A 367 93.81 102.08 -61.96
C LEU A 367 92.91 100.92 -62.42
N LEU A 368 92.97 100.54 -63.70
CA LEU A 368 92.22 99.40 -64.22
C LEU A 368 92.71 98.06 -63.64
N SER A 369 94.02 97.91 -63.39
CA SER A 369 94.62 96.76 -62.72
C SER A 369 94.21 96.70 -61.25
N ASP A 370 94.23 97.84 -60.55
CA ASP A 370 93.87 97.95 -59.15
C ASP A 370 92.39 97.62 -58.95
N VAL A 371 91.49 98.23 -59.74
CA VAL A 371 90.06 97.91 -59.76
C VAL A 371 89.81 96.44 -60.14
N ARG A 372 90.54 95.88 -61.10
CA ARG A 372 90.42 94.46 -61.46
C ARG A 372 90.90 93.53 -60.34
N SER A 373 91.94 93.91 -59.60
CA SER A 373 92.43 93.15 -58.44
C SER A 373 91.46 93.22 -57.26
N GLN A 374 90.83 94.38 -57.03
CA GLN A 374 89.77 94.57 -56.04
C GLN A 374 88.49 93.81 -56.43
N LEU A 375 88.13 93.77 -57.71
CA LEU A 375 87.01 92.99 -58.21
C LEU A 375 87.25 91.48 -58.04
N VAL A 376 88.45 90.99 -58.34
CA VAL A 376 88.82 89.58 -58.17
C VAL A 376 88.94 89.19 -56.69
N SER A 377 89.46 90.08 -55.82
CA SER A 377 89.49 89.81 -54.38
C SER A 377 88.09 89.85 -53.76
N SER A 378 87.24 90.79 -54.17
CA SER A 378 85.81 90.83 -53.81
C SER A 378 85.06 89.58 -54.30
N GLN A 379 85.28 89.15 -55.54
CA GLN A 379 84.73 87.90 -56.08
C GLN A 379 85.20 86.67 -55.29
N LYS A 380 86.48 86.63 -54.88
CA LYS A 380 87.03 85.53 -54.05
C LYS A 380 86.45 85.53 -52.63
N SER A 381 86.29 86.70 -52.01
CA SER A 381 85.62 86.85 -50.72
C SER A 381 84.14 86.47 -50.78
N LEU A 382 83.43 86.86 -51.84
CA LEU A 382 82.04 86.48 -52.09
C LEU A 382 81.90 84.97 -52.34
N ALA A 383 82.84 84.35 -53.06
CA ALA A 383 82.87 82.90 -53.24
C ALA A 383 83.12 82.17 -51.91
N SER A 384 84.08 82.64 -51.10
CA SER A 384 84.36 82.09 -49.77
C SER A 384 83.16 82.25 -48.82
N SER A 385 82.48 83.39 -48.86
CA SER A 385 81.26 83.65 -48.09
C SER A 385 80.10 82.74 -48.52
N ARG A 386 79.90 82.54 -49.84
CA ARG A 386 78.90 81.59 -50.36
C ARG A 386 79.22 80.14 -49.98
N GLN A 387 80.49 79.75 -50.00
CA GLN A 387 80.90 78.41 -49.53
C GLN A 387 80.65 78.23 -48.03
N GLN A 388 80.93 79.25 -47.21
CA GLN A 388 80.63 79.23 -45.77
C GLN A 388 79.12 79.18 -45.49
N MET A 389 78.31 79.94 -46.25
CA MET A 389 76.84 79.87 -46.18
C MET A 389 76.33 78.47 -46.52
N ALA A 390 76.81 77.86 -47.62
CA ALA A 390 76.41 76.50 -48.01
C ALA A 390 76.83 75.43 -46.97
N GLN A 391 77.97 75.62 -46.29
CA GLN A 391 78.40 74.75 -45.18
C GLN A 391 77.51 74.92 -43.93
N GLN A 392 77.01 76.13 -43.66
CA GLN A 392 76.04 76.37 -42.58
C GLN A 392 74.65 75.82 -42.94
N GLU A 393 74.23 75.95 -44.20
CA GLU A 393 72.99 75.38 -44.73
C GLU A 393 72.98 73.85 -44.59
N GLN A 394 74.05 73.16 -45.01
CA GLN A 394 74.23 71.71 -44.80
C GLN A 394 74.33 71.28 -43.32
N LEU A 395 74.71 72.17 -42.40
CA LEU A 395 74.72 71.89 -40.97
C LEU A 395 73.32 72.01 -40.37
N LEU A 396 72.55 73.02 -40.78
CA LEU A 396 71.15 73.21 -40.38
C LEU A 396 70.26 72.10 -40.95
N GLU A 397 70.48 71.68 -42.20
CA GLU A 397 69.77 70.58 -42.85
C GLU A 397 69.91 69.28 -42.03
N LYS A 398 71.14 68.90 -41.65
CA LYS A 398 71.40 67.74 -40.77
C LYS A 398 70.76 67.87 -39.39
N GLN A 399 70.73 69.08 -38.81
CA GLN A 399 70.05 69.32 -37.54
C GLN A 399 68.52 69.19 -37.66
N LEU A 400 67.93 69.52 -38.82
CA LEU A 400 66.52 69.27 -39.09
C LEU A 400 66.23 67.76 -39.29
N GLU A 401 67.10 67.04 -40.01
CA GLU A 401 67.02 65.58 -40.17
C GLU A 401 67.09 64.84 -38.82
N GLU A 402 68.06 65.19 -37.97
CA GLU A 402 68.20 64.61 -36.62
C GLU A 402 66.96 64.92 -35.75
N LEU A 403 66.48 66.17 -35.77
CA LEU A 403 65.31 66.60 -35.01
C LEU A 403 64.01 65.93 -35.51
N GLU A 404 63.91 65.62 -36.81
CA GLU A 404 62.83 64.75 -37.31
C GLU A 404 62.96 63.31 -36.84
N GLU A 405 64.15 62.72 -36.84
CA GLU A 405 64.33 61.34 -36.35
C GLU A 405 64.07 61.21 -34.84
N GLN A 406 64.44 62.24 -34.06
CA GLN A 406 64.01 62.39 -32.67
C GLN A 406 62.48 62.51 -32.54
N LYS A 407 61.79 63.28 -33.40
CA LYS A 407 60.31 63.32 -33.41
C LYS A 407 59.69 61.95 -33.77
N ARG A 408 60.22 61.25 -34.77
CA ARG A 408 59.74 59.93 -35.21
C ARG A 408 59.88 58.88 -34.09
N SER A 409 61.02 58.85 -33.40
CA SER A 409 61.24 57.95 -32.27
C SER A 409 60.40 58.31 -31.05
N VAL A 410 60.23 59.59 -30.71
CA VAL A 410 59.29 60.01 -29.64
C VAL A 410 57.85 59.62 -29.98
N ALA A 411 57.43 59.71 -31.24
CA ALA A 411 56.11 59.24 -31.66
C ALA A 411 55.93 57.72 -31.47
N SER A 412 56.92 56.90 -31.87
CA SER A 412 56.83 55.44 -31.67
C SER A 412 56.92 55.02 -30.20
N TYR A 413 57.67 55.74 -29.36
CA TYR A 413 57.65 55.54 -27.91
C TYR A 413 56.29 55.89 -27.30
N MET A 414 55.63 56.97 -27.74
CA MET A 414 54.26 57.29 -27.29
C MET A 414 53.22 56.27 -27.77
N GLU A 415 53.38 55.70 -28.96
CA GLU A 415 52.50 54.62 -29.45
C GLU A 415 52.72 53.33 -28.66
N SER A 416 53.96 52.92 -28.43
CA SER A 416 54.31 51.78 -27.57
C SER A 416 53.78 51.94 -26.15
N LEU A 417 53.87 53.14 -25.57
CA LEU A 417 53.33 53.45 -24.24
C LEU A 417 51.80 53.34 -24.19
N LYS A 418 51.08 53.80 -25.22
CA LYS A 418 49.63 53.62 -25.34
C LYS A 418 49.24 52.15 -25.44
N ASN A 419 49.98 51.37 -26.23
CA ASN A 419 49.73 49.94 -26.40
C ASN A 419 49.93 49.19 -25.07
N ALA A 420 51.01 49.49 -24.33
CA ALA A 420 51.25 48.95 -22.99
C ALA A 420 50.17 49.38 -21.98
N GLN A 421 49.64 50.61 -22.08
CA GLN A 421 48.53 51.07 -21.24
C GLN A 421 47.23 50.31 -21.53
N ILE A 422 46.94 50.03 -22.81
CA ILE A 422 45.78 49.23 -23.23
C ILE A 422 45.92 47.77 -22.75
N GLU A 423 47.11 47.18 -22.88
CA GLU A 423 47.41 45.84 -22.38
C GLU A 423 47.19 45.75 -20.87
N VAL A 424 47.74 46.69 -20.09
CA VAL A 424 47.57 46.77 -18.64
C VAL A 424 46.11 46.91 -18.22
N GLU A 425 45.28 47.71 -18.91
CA GLU A 425 43.85 47.77 -18.57
C GLU A 425 43.09 46.51 -19.01
N SER A 426 43.51 45.84 -20.09
CA SER A 426 42.94 44.54 -20.48
C SER A 426 43.22 43.45 -19.44
N GLU A 427 44.41 43.42 -18.84
CA GLU A 427 44.73 42.53 -17.73
C GLU A 427 43.99 42.92 -16.44
N ARG A 428 43.77 44.22 -16.18
CA ARG A 428 42.91 44.68 -15.09
C ARG A 428 41.46 44.25 -15.28
N VAL A 429 40.91 44.25 -16.50
CA VAL A 429 39.59 43.68 -16.81
C VAL A 429 39.57 42.18 -16.51
N LYS A 430 40.55 41.40 -17.03
CA LYS A 430 40.64 39.96 -16.78
C LYS A 430 40.73 39.64 -15.28
N LEU A 431 41.55 40.38 -14.52
CA LEU A 431 41.68 40.23 -13.08
C LEU A 431 40.37 40.50 -12.34
N ARG A 432 39.61 41.54 -12.72
CA ARG A 432 38.28 41.82 -12.16
C ARG A 432 37.27 40.71 -12.45
N VAL A 433 37.32 40.08 -13.63
CA VAL A 433 36.47 38.93 -13.98
C VAL A 433 36.84 37.68 -13.16
N VAL A 434 38.14 37.40 -12.97
CA VAL A 434 38.60 36.28 -12.13
C VAL A 434 38.25 36.49 -10.65
N ASP A 435 38.43 37.70 -10.12
CA ASP A 435 38.03 38.07 -8.76
C ASP A 435 36.51 37.93 -8.52
N ALA A 436 35.68 38.33 -9.49
CA ALA A 436 34.24 38.11 -9.44
C ALA A 436 33.88 36.61 -9.41
N ARG A 437 34.48 35.81 -10.29
CA ARG A 437 34.26 34.35 -10.36
C ARG A 437 34.76 33.61 -9.11
N ASN A 438 35.87 34.05 -8.50
CA ASN A 438 36.33 33.47 -7.24
C ASN A 438 35.31 33.72 -6.12
N LYS A 439 34.72 34.92 -6.06
CA LYS A 439 33.66 35.26 -5.08
C LYS A 439 32.34 34.54 -5.34
N GLU A 440 32.06 34.16 -6.58
CA GLU A 440 30.95 33.27 -6.95
C GLU A 440 31.19 31.88 -6.35
N LEU A 441 32.33 31.25 -6.68
CA LEU A 441 32.73 29.94 -6.15
C LEU A 441 32.85 29.91 -4.61
N GLU A 442 33.28 31.00 -3.96
CA GLU A 442 33.29 31.11 -2.49
C GLU A 442 31.90 31.05 -1.85
N ARG A 443 30.86 31.54 -2.55
CA ARG A 443 29.45 31.42 -2.11
C ARG A 443 28.93 30.01 -2.37
N ASP A 444 29.19 29.46 -3.55
CA ASP A 444 28.78 28.10 -3.90
C ASP A 444 29.36 27.09 -2.88
N LEU A 445 30.64 27.22 -2.54
CA LEU A 445 31.33 26.43 -1.51
C LEU A 445 30.88 26.71 -0.06
N SER A 446 30.06 27.74 0.18
CA SER A 446 29.35 27.94 1.45
C SER A 446 28.01 27.19 1.44
N VAL A 447 27.23 27.35 0.37
CA VAL A 447 25.93 26.67 0.20
C VAL A 447 26.11 25.14 0.16
N GLU A 448 27.13 24.63 -0.55
CA GLU A 448 27.47 23.19 -0.52
C GLU A 448 27.86 22.72 0.90
N ARG A 449 28.52 23.57 1.69
CA ARG A 449 28.92 23.23 3.08
C ARG A 449 27.72 23.19 4.02
N GLU A 450 26.83 24.16 3.89
CA GLU A 450 25.57 24.23 4.63
C GLU A 450 24.70 23.00 4.33
N LEU A 451 24.54 22.63 3.05
CA LEU A 451 23.86 21.39 2.64
C LEU A 451 24.55 20.12 3.19
N ILE A 452 25.88 20.07 3.22
CA ILE A 452 26.64 18.95 3.82
C ILE A 452 26.43 18.87 5.34
N GLU A 453 26.21 19.99 6.03
CA GLU A 453 25.90 20.02 7.47
C GLU A 453 24.44 19.58 7.74
N GLU A 454 23.48 20.04 6.93
CA GLU A 454 22.09 19.57 6.97
C GLU A 454 21.99 18.05 6.78
N LEU A 455 22.60 17.51 5.72
CA LEU A 455 22.63 16.07 5.45
C LEU A 455 23.34 15.26 6.55
N GLN A 456 24.32 15.85 7.24
CA GLN A 456 24.94 15.22 8.41
C GLN A 456 24.00 15.19 9.63
N GLU A 457 23.18 16.21 9.85
CA GLU A 457 22.16 16.21 10.90
C GLU A 457 20.99 15.28 10.58
N GLU A 458 20.57 15.17 9.32
CA GLU A 458 19.61 14.14 8.90
C GLU A 458 20.15 12.73 9.13
N LEU A 459 21.38 12.45 8.69
CA LEU A 459 22.04 11.17 8.93
C LEU A 459 22.22 10.83 10.43
N LYS A 460 22.37 11.84 11.30
CA LYS A 460 22.37 11.65 12.77
C LYS A 460 20.97 11.28 13.28
N LYS A 461 19.92 11.99 12.85
CA LYS A 461 18.51 11.71 13.21
C LYS A 461 18.08 10.30 12.76
N GLU A 462 18.39 9.91 11.52
CA GLU A 462 18.12 8.57 11.00
C GLU A 462 18.82 7.49 11.83
N LYS A 463 20.11 7.67 12.15
CA LYS A 463 20.85 6.74 13.02
C LYS A 463 20.24 6.61 14.41
N SER A 464 19.79 7.70 15.04
CA SER A 464 19.09 7.61 16.32
C SER A 464 17.74 6.90 16.22
N SER A 465 17.01 7.12 15.12
CA SER A 465 15.71 6.48 14.88
C SER A 465 15.87 4.98 14.62
N LEU A 466 16.89 4.59 13.85
CA LEU A 466 17.26 3.20 13.61
C LEU A 466 17.73 2.50 14.90
N GLN A 467 18.51 3.19 15.74
CA GLN A 467 18.93 2.66 17.03
C GLN A 467 17.73 2.41 17.96
N GLN A 468 16.76 3.34 18.01
CA GLN A 468 15.51 3.14 18.74
C GLN A 468 14.73 1.94 18.18
N ALA A 469 14.55 1.84 16.86
CA ALA A 469 13.85 0.72 16.23
C ALA A 469 14.52 -0.64 16.50
N ILE A 470 15.85 -0.70 16.54
CA ILE A 470 16.61 -1.90 16.95
C ILE A 470 16.33 -2.26 18.41
N GLN A 471 16.25 -1.26 19.30
CA GLN A 471 15.94 -1.47 20.71
C GLN A 471 14.49 -1.95 20.90
N ASP A 472 13.53 -1.36 20.18
CA ASP A 472 12.12 -1.77 20.20
C ASP A 472 11.94 -3.21 19.65
N VAL A 473 12.62 -3.56 18.56
CA VAL A 473 12.66 -4.94 18.03
C VAL A 473 13.26 -5.92 19.04
N SER A 474 14.29 -5.51 19.80
CA SER A 474 14.87 -6.36 20.85
C SER A 474 13.89 -6.61 22.00
N PHE A 475 13.12 -5.59 22.40
CA PHE A 475 12.07 -5.69 23.42
C PHE A 475 10.89 -6.56 22.94
N LEU A 476 10.41 -6.34 21.71
CA LEU A 476 9.37 -7.17 21.09
C LEU A 476 9.80 -8.64 20.98
N ARG A 477 11.06 -8.90 20.64
CA ARG A 477 11.63 -10.26 20.62
C ARG A 477 11.65 -10.89 22.02
N GLN A 478 12.05 -10.16 23.06
CA GLN A 478 12.02 -10.65 24.44
C GLN A 478 10.59 -10.97 24.90
N ASN A 479 9.62 -10.12 24.58
CA ASN A 479 8.20 -10.36 24.89
C ASN A 479 7.64 -11.59 24.14
N LEU A 480 8.07 -11.81 22.89
CA LEU A 480 7.69 -12.99 22.11
C LEU A 480 8.31 -14.27 22.68
N GLU A 481 9.57 -14.23 23.10
CA GLU A 481 10.23 -15.36 23.78
C GLU A 481 9.51 -15.71 25.10
N GLN A 482 9.14 -14.70 25.90
CA GLN A 482 8.35 -14.90 27.11
C GLN A 482 6.97 -15.51 26.79
N LYS A 483 6.26 -15.01 25.76
CA LYS A 483 4.94 -15.55 25.39
C LYS A 483 5.01 -16.97 24.83
N ASN A 484 6.11 -17.34 24.16
CA ASN A 484 6.36 -18.72 23.77
C ASN A 484 6.62 -19.63 24.99
N ALA A 485 7.35 -19.15 26.00
CA ALA A 485 7.54 -19.88 27.26
C ALA A 485 6.22 -20.09 28.01
N GLU A 486 5.42 -19.04 28.21
CA GLU A 486 4.08 -19.11 28.81
C GLU A 486 3.15 -20.07 28.05
N PHE A 487 3.21 -20.07 26.70
CA PHE A 487 2.44 -21.00 25.87
C PHE A 487 2.93 -22.45 26.02
N GLY A 488 4.25 -22.68 26.13
CA GLY A 488 4.83 -23.98 26.42
C GLY A 488 4.39 -24.54 27.77
N GLU A 489 4.42 -23.72 28.82
CA GLU A 489 3.91 -24.06 30.15
C GLU A 489 2.42 -24.43 30.09
N MET A 490 1.59 -23.61 29.45
CA MET A 490 0.16 -23.88 29.26
C MET A 490 -0.09 -25.17 28.46
N SER A 491 0.73 -25.46 27.44
CA SER A 491 0.64 -26.70 26.66
C SER A 491 0.99 -27.93 27.48
N ASN A 492 2.02 -27.86 28.34
CA ASN A 492 2.39 -28.93 29.26
C ASN A 492 1.28 -29.20 30.30
N VAL A 493 0.66 -28.14 30.85
CA VAL A 493 -0.50 -28.25 31.76
C VAL A 493 -1.69 -28.89 31.04
N LEU A 494 -1.94 -28.54 29.79
CA LEU A 494 -3.01 -29.14 28.98
C LEU A 494 -2.75 -30.63 28.71
N GLN A 495 -1.52 -31.03 28.37
CA GLN A 495 -1.15 -32.44 28.22
C GLN A 495 -1.31 -33.24 29.52
N SER A 496 -0.94 -32.67 30.67
CA SER A 496 -1.23 -33.29 31.99
C SER A 496 -2.74 -33.48 32.17
N LYS A 497 -3.56 -32.46 31.90
CA LYS A 497 -5.01 -32.54 32.06
C LYS A 497 -5.68 -33.48 31.06
N GLU A 498 -5.10 -33.69 29.88
CA GLU A 498 -5.51 -34.72 28.94
C GLU A 498 -5.18 -36.13 29.47
N ALA A 499 -3.99 -36.33 30.06
CA ALA A 499 -3.61 -37.58 30.71
C ALA A 499 -4.53 -37.93 31.89
N ASP A 500 -4.75 -36.99 32.83
CA ASP A 500 -5.68 -37.14 33.96
C ASP A 500 -7.09 -37.56 33.48
N LEU A 501 -7.55 -36.97 32.37
CA LEU A 501 -8.87 -37.21 31.80
C LEU A 501 -8.96 -38.55 31.05
N VAL A 502 -7.85 -39.07 30.53
CA VAL A 502 -7.76 -40.44 30.00
C VAL A 502 -7.76 -41.45 31.16
N GLU A 503 -7.02 -41.21 32.24
CA GLU A 503 -7.00 -42.07 33.43
C GLU A 503 -8.40 -42.15 34.08
N ALA A 504 -9.06 -41.01 34.32
CA ALA A 504 -10.42 -40.97 34.85
C ALA A 504 -11.45 -41.69 33.95
N LYS A 505 -11.27 -41.63 32.61
CA LYS A 505 -12.11 -42.40 31.67
C LYS A 505 -11.88 -43.91 31.79
N LEU A 506 -10.64 -44.36 32.02
CA LEU A 506 -10.31 -45.77 32.23
C LEU A 506 -10.88 -46.28 33.55
N GLU A 507 -10.78 -45.50 34.63
CA GLU A 507 -11.36 -45.85 35.94
C GLU A 507 -12.90 -45.91 35.87
N ILE A 508 -13.56 -44.97 35.18
CA ILE A 508 -15.01 -45.05 34.93
C ILE A 508 -15.40 -46.33 34.16
N GLN A 509 -14.58 -46.81 33.21
CA GLN A 509 -14.83 -48.08 32.52
C GLN A 509 -14.57 -49.29 33.43
N HIS A 510 -13.54 -49.25 34.29
CA HIS A 510 -13.29 -50.26 35.30
C HIS A 510 -14.50 -50.41 36.23
N LEU A 511 -14.90 -49.32 36.90
CA LEU A 511 -16.05 -49.28 37.82
C LEU A 511 -17.36 -49.70 37.13
N LYS A 512 -17.55 -49.36 35.84
CA LYS A 512 -18.69 -49.82 35.05
C LYS A 512 -18.68 -51.34 34.82
N SER A 513 -17.50 -51.93 34.59
CA SER A 513 -17.34 -53.39 34.45
C SER A 513 -17.49 -54.13 35.78
N GLU A 514 -16.98 -53.56 36.86
CA GLU A 514 -17.15 -54.07 38.23
C GLU A 514 -18.62 -54.06 38.65
N ARG A 515 -19.34 -52.95 38.40
CA ARG A 515 -20.79 -52.85 38.63
C ARG A 515 -21.56 -53.92 37.83
N ALA A 516 -21.15 -54.22 36.61
CA ALA A 516 -21.76 -55.29 35.81
C ALA A 516 -21.46 -56.70 36.37
N SER A 517 -20.28 -56.91 36.97
CA SER A 517 -19.97 -58.16 37.68
C SER A 517 -20.79 -58.30 38.97
N LEU A 518 -20.95 -57.23 39.74
CA LEU A 518 -21.75 -57.22 40.97
C LEU A 518 -23.25 -57.41 40.68
N GLN A 519 -23.75 -56.84 39.57
CA GLN A 519 -25.11 -57.06 39.07
C GLN A 519 -25.39 -58.55 38.81
N LEU A 520 -24.48 -59.25 38.12
CA LEU A 520 -24.63 -60.69 37.85
C LEU A 520 -24.58 -61.55 39.13
N ILE A 521 -23.74 -61.18 40.10
CA ILE A 521 -23.68 -61.86 41.41
C ILE A 521 -24.98 -61.63 42.20
N LEU A 522 -25.59 -60.44 42.12
CA LEU A 522 -26.88 -60.17 42.74
C LEU A 522 -27.99 -61.03 42.12
N GLU A 523 -28.04 -61.11 40.79
CA GLU A 523 -29.01 -61.93 40.04
C GLU A 523 -28.86 -63.43 40.34
N GLU A 524 -27.64 -63.93 40.52
CA GLU A 524 -27.36 -65.30 41.00
C GLU A 524 -27.88 -65.52 42.43
N LYS A 525 -27.73 -64.53 43.33
CA LYS A 525 -28.20 -64.62 44.73
C LYS A 525 -29.71 -64.49 44.86
N ASP A 526 -30.38 -63.70 44.02
CA ASP A 526 -31.84 -63.67 43.95
C ASP A 526 -32.40 -64.99 43.41
N LEU A 527 -31.71 -65.66 42.48
CA LEU A 527 -32.07 -67.00 42.00
C LEU A 527 -31.87 -68.07 43.10
N GLU A 528 -30.77 -68.03 43.86
CA GLU A 528 -30.58 -68.87 45.05
C GLU A 528 -31.70 -68.66 46.07
N LEU A 529 -32.04 -67.41 46.40
CA LEU A 529 -33.13 -67.07 47.33
C LEU A 529 -34.50 -67.55 46.82
N SER A 530 -34.77 -67.43 45.53
CA SER A 530 -36.02 -67.91 44.91
C SER A 530 -36.14 -69.44 45.03
N ASN A 531 -35.07 -70.18 44.74
CA ASN A 531 -35.02 -71.62 44.93
C ASN A 531 -35.14 -72.02 46.40
N ALA A 532 -34.47 -71.32 47.32
CA ALA A 532 -34.57 -71.58 48.76
C ALA A 532 -36.01 -71.36 49.29
N ARG A 533 -36.70 -70.30 48.83
CA ARG A 533 -38.13 -70.07 49.13
C ARG A 533 -39.00 -71.20 48.59
N LYS A 534 -38.80 -71.63 47.35
CA LYS A 534 -39.56 -72.73 46.75
C LYS A 534 -39.38 -74.05 47.52
N ASN A 535 -38.16 -74.35 47.97
CA ASN A 535 -37.88 -75.53 48.78
C ASN A 535 -38.54 -75.43 50.17
N LEU A 536 -38.58 -74.24 50.78
CA LEU A 536 -39.28 -74.00 52.03
C LEU A 536 -40.81 -74.12 51.89
N GLU A 537 -41.37 -73.69 50.76
CA GLU A 537 -42.78 -73.89 50.42
C GLU A 537 -43.12 -75.40 50.30
N GLN A 538 -42.25 -76.18 49.64
CA GLN A 538 -42.38 -77.64 49.56
C GLN A 538 -42.31 -78.28 50.95
N VAL A 539 -41.33 -77.92 51.78
CA VAL A 539 -41.23 -78.45 53.15
C VAL A 539 -42.44 -78.07 54.01
N ASN A 540 -43.01 -76.88 53.84
CA ASN A 540 -44.27 -76.50 54.50
C ASN A 540 -45.44 -77.38 54.05
N GLN A 541 -45.54 -77.70 52.75
CA GLN A 541 -46.55 -78.63 52.22
C GLN A 541 -46.37 -80.05 52.79
N GLU A 542 -45.13 -80.56 52.82
CA GLU A 542 -44.79 -81.85 53.43
C GLU A 542 -45.13 -81.89 54.93
N ILE A 543 -44.93 -80.79 55.66
CA ILE A 543 -45.35 -80.63 57.07
C ILE A 543 -46.88 -80.65 57.22
N VAL A 544 -47.63 -80.04 56.30
CA VAL A 544 -49.11 -80.09 56.31
C VAL A 544 -49.61 -81.52 56.04
N GLU A 545 -48.99 -82.24 55.11
CA GLU A 545 -49.32 -83.64 54.81
C GLU A 545 -48.96 -84.57 55.97
N LEU A 546 -47.79 -84.41 56.59
CA LEU A 546 -47.40 -85.11 57.82
C LEU A 546 -48.38 -84.84 58.95
N LYS A 547 -48.84 -83.59 59.13
CA LYS A 547 -49.80 -83.21 60.16
C LYS A 547 -51.18 -83.86 59.92
N MET A 548 -51.64 -83.90 58.67
CA MET A 548 -52.87 -84.61 58.28
C MET A 548 -52.76 -86.12 58.53
N LEU A 549 -51.61 -86.72 58.21
CA LEU A 549 -51.34 -88.14 58.46
C LEU A 549 -51.27 -88.43 59.97
N MET A 550 -50.64 -87.57 60.76
CA MET A 550 -50.65 -87.63 62.22
C MET A 550 -52.08 -87.57 62.78
N SER A 551 -52.91 -86.61 62.36
CA SER A 551 -54.31 -86.54 62.80
C SER A 551 -55.13 -87.77 62.38
N SER A 552 -54.84 -88.36 61.23
CA SER A 552 -55.44 -89.65 60.82
C SER A 552 -55.02 -90.81 61.73
N ARG A 553 -53.73 -90.89 62.09
CA ARG A 553 -53.20 -91.88 63.04
C ARG A 553 -53.72 -91.69 64.45
N GLU A 554 -53.84 -90.45 64.92
CA GLU A 554 -54.42 -90.09 66.22
C GLU A 554 -55.88 -90.55 66.29
N ASN A 555 -56.68 -90.27 65.25
CA ASN A 555 -58.05 -90.75 65.16
C ASN A 555 -58.15 -92.30 65.14
N GLN A 556 -57.23 -92.99 64.46
CA GLN A 556 -57.14 -94.46 64.51
C GLN A 556 -56.76 -94.97 65.92
N LEU A 557 -55.87 -94.29 66.62
CA LEU A 557 -55.44 -94.64 67.98
C LEU A 557 -56.57 -94.41 68.99
N ILE A 558 -57.31 -93.30 68.88
CA ILE A 558 -58.53 -93.02 69.66
C ILE A 558 -59.59 -94.11 69.43
N GLN A 559 -59.82 -94.51 68.17
CA GLN A 559 -60.72 -95.63 67.85
C GLN A 559 -60.25 -96.95 68.47
N ALA A 560 -58.96 -97.28 68.36
CA ALA A 560 -58.40 -98.49 68.94
C ALA A 560 -58.44 -98.50 70.47
N ALA A 561 -58.23 -97.35 71.12
CA ALA A 561 -58.33 -97.19 72.57
C ALA A 561 -59.78 -97.33 73.06
N ALA A 562 -60.77 -96.82 72.32
CA ALA A 562 -62.18 -97.03 72.62
C ALA A 562 -62.58 -98.51 72.46
N LEU A 563 -62.07 -99.19 71.44
CA LEU A 563 -62.30 -100.62 71.20
C LEU A 563 -61.62 -101.50 72.26
N LEU A 564 -60.42 -101.12 72.72
CA LEU A 564 -59.75 -101.73 73.87
C LEU A 564 -60.59 -101.55 75.14
N LYS A 565 -61.10 -100.35 75.43
CA LYS A 565 -61.97 -100.11 76.59
C LYS A 565 -63.26 -100.93 76.53
N GLU A 566 -63.87 -101.08 75.35
CA GLU A 566 -65.02 -101.98 75.17
C GLU A 566 -64.63 -103.45 75.49
N LYS A 567 -63.45 -103.88 75.07
CA LYS A 567 -62.92 -105.22 75.40
C LYS A 567 -62.58 -105.38 76.87
N ASP A 568 -62.04 -104.36 77.54
CA ASP A 568 -61.79 -104.38 78.98
C ASP A 568 -63.11 -104.43 79.77
N GLU A 569 -64.13 -103.67 79.35
CA GLU A 569 -65.49 -103.77 79.90
C GLU A 569 -66.17 -105.14 79.63
N HIS A 570 -65.74 -105.85 78.59
CA HIS A 570 -66.18 -107.21 78.29
C HIS A 570 -65.41 -108.25 79.11
N VAL A 571 -64.09 -108.09 79.26
CA VAL A 571 -63.23 -108.91 80.12
C VAL A 571 -63.61 -108.76 81.58
N GLN A 572 -63.99 -107.57 82.04
CA GLN A 572 -64.51 -107.36 83.40
C GLN A 572 -65.79 -108.17 83.63
N LYS A 573 -66.75 -108.14 82.68
CA LYS A 573 -67.97 -108.98 82.76
C LYS A 573 -67.64 -110.46 82.80
N VAL A 574 -66.74 -110.93 81.93
CA VAL A 574 -66.26 -112.32 81.93
C VAL A 574 -65.51 -112.66 83.23
N GLN A 575 -64.80 -111.72 83.84
CA GLN A 575 -64.11 -111.90 85.12
C GLN A 575 -65.09 -111.94 86.30
N ASP A 576 -66.17 -111.16 86.25
CA ASP A 576 -67.25 -111.19 87.25
C ASP A 576 -68.06 -112.50 87.14
N GLU A 577 -68.39 -112.94 85.93
CA GLU A 577 -68.95 -114.28 85.64
C GLU A 577 -67.99 -115.41 86.05
N LEU A 578 -66.69 -115.26 85.81
CA LEU A 578 -65.67 -116.21 86.25
C LEU A 578 -65.55 -116.27 87.77
N ASN A 579 -65.70 -115.14 88.47
CA ASN A 579 -65.71 -115.10 89.94
C ASN A 579 -66.96 -115.80 90.50
N ASP A 580 -68.13 -115.59 89.89
CA ASP A 580 -69.39 -116.26 90.27
C ASP A 580 -69.35 -117.78 89.99
N THR A 581 -68.77 -118.21 88.87
CA THR A 581 -68.50 -119.65 88.62
C THR A 581 -67.40 -120.21 89.52
N LYS A 582 -66.40 -119.41 89.93
CA LYS A 582 -65.35 -119.82 90.87
C LYS A 582 -65.91 -120.06 92.28
N ILE A 583 -66.86 -119.24 92.74
CA ILE A 583 -67.58 -119.49 94.01
C ILE A 583 -68.29 -120.86 93.96
N LYS A 584 -68.99 -121.16 92.85
CA LYS A 584 -69.66 -122.45 92.63
C LYS A 584 -68.67 -123.61 92.49
N PHE A 585 -67.47 -123.36 91.96
CA PHE A 585 -66.38 -124.33 91.94
C PHE A 585 -65.80 -124.60 93.33
N SER A 586 -65.67 -123.59 94.19
CA SER A 586 -65.26 -123.78 95.59
C SER A 586 -66.25 -124.66 96.36
N GLU A 587 -67.56 -124.53 96.11
CA GLU A 587 -68.55 -125.45 96.68
C GLU A 587 -68.32 -126.90 96.20
N ALA A 588 -68.05 -127.10 94.90
CA ALA A 588 -67.76 -128.42 94.32
C ALA A 588 -66.40 -129.02 94.77
N GLU A 589 -65.39 -128.19 95.02
CA GLU A 589 -64.05 -128.61 95.44
C GLU A 589 -64.09 -129.32 96.80
N THR A 590 -64.95 -128.87 97.73
CA THR A 590 -65.19 -129.57 99.01
C THR A 590 -65.80 -130.98 98.87
N VAL A 591 -66.40 -131.29 97.71
CA VAL A 591 -66.90 -132.63 97.37
C VAL A 591 -65.78 -133.50 96.80
N ILE A 592 -64.83 -132.90 96.07
CA ILE A 592 -63.69 -133.58 95.44
C ILE A 592 -62.59 -133.90 96.46
N GLU A 593 -62.38 -133.07 97.47
CA GLU A 593 -61.46 -133.37 98.58
C GLU A 593 -61.85 -134.69 99.29
N ARG A 594 -63.14 -135.03 99.29
CA ARG A 594 -63.71 -136.30 99.80
C ARG A 594 -63.52 -137.51 98.88
N ILE A 595 -63.00 -137.31 97.67
CA ILE A 595 -62.69 -138.35 96.66
C ILE A 595 -61.18 -138.64 96.63
N ALA A 596 -60.35 -137.69 97.05
CA ALA A 596 -58.88 -137.78 97.03
C ALA A 596 -58.29 -138.92 97.89
N GLU A 597 -59.04 -139.45 98.86
CA GLU A 597 -58.53 -140.39 99.88
C GLU A 597 -58.47 -141.87 99.41
N LEU A 598 -59.07 -142.24 98.27
CA LEU A 598 -59.26 -143.65 97.89
C LEU A 598 -58.59 -144.14 96.59
N THR A 599 -58.24 -143.29 95.62
CA THR A 599 -57.72 -143.75 94.31
C THR A 599 -56.19 -143.85 94.30
N ASN A 600 -55.69 -144.91 94.94
CA ASN A 600 -54.25 -145.21 95.05
C ASN A 600 -53.61 -145.67 93.72
N ARG A 601 -52.37 -145.19 93.49
CA ARG A 601 -51.27 -145.89 92.79
C ARG A 601 -51.59 -146.67 91.49
N LEU A 602 -51.57 -145.98 90.34
CA LEU A 602 -50.92 -146.55 89.15
C LEU A 602 -50.33 -145.48 88.20
N VAL A 603 -48.99 -145.54 88.06
CA VAL A 603 -48.10 -145.08 86.97
C VAL A 603 -48.82 -144.45 85.75
N SER A 604 -48.75 -143.12 85.50
CA SER A 604 -47.62 -142.29 85.00
C SER A 604 -47.30 -142.42 83.50
N SER A 605 -46.79 -141.30 82.93
CA SER A 605 -46.24 -141.08 81.56
C SER A 605 -47.26 -140.97 80.39
N ALA A 606 -47.06 -140.10 79.39
CA ALA A 606 -46.22 -138.88 79.31
C ALA A 606 -46.70 -137.94 78.17
N LYS A 607 -46.32 -136.65 78.29
CA LYS A 607 -45.77 -135.68 77.29
C LYS A 607 -46.11 -135.87 75.79
N ASP A 608 -46.32 -134.80 75.01
CA ASP A 608 -45.44 -133.61 74.92
C ASP A 608 -46.10 -132.22 75.07
N GLU A 609 -45.25 -131.31 75.57
CA GLU A 609 -45.35 -129.85 75.48
C GLU A 609 -44.55 -129.44 74.22
N ASP A 610 -44.96 -128.58 73.30
CA ASP A 610 -45.53 -127.22 73.39
C ASP A 610 -44.47 -126.10 73.56
N ASN A 611 -44.65 -125.03 72.77
CA ASN A 611 -43.97 -123.71 72.78
C ASN A 611 -42.51 -123.47 72.32
N ASN A 612 -42.34 -122.24 71.80
CA ASN A 612 -41.29 -121.23 72.12
C ASN A 612 -40.13 -120.85 71.14
N VAL A 613 -40.11 -119.54 70.82
CA VAL A 613 -39.01 -118.55 71.02
C VAL A 613 -38.07 -118.09 69.87
N LEU A 614 -38.20 -116.77 69.57
CA LEU A 614 -37.24 -115.71 69.16
C LEU A 614 -36.27 -115.81 67.95
N ARG A 615 -36.42 -114.82 67.06
CA ARG A 615 -35.43 -113.83 66.53
C ARG A 615 -33.93 -114.18 66.63
N PRO A 616 -33.19 -114.13 65.51
CA PRO A 616 -32.31 -112.97 65.22
C PRO A 616 -32.47 -112.47 63.76
N VAL A 617 -31.96 -111.32 63.25
CA VAL A 617 -30.91 -110.33 63.60
C VAL A 617 -29.48 -110.67 63.14
N ASP A 618 -28.71 -109.85 62.41
CA ASP A 618 -28.95 -108.76 61.42
C ASP A 618 -27.63 -108.64 60.59
N ASP A 619 -27.60 -107.94 59.43
CA ASP A 619 -26.45 -107.91 58.48
C ASP A 619 -26.02 -106.47 58.01
N VAL A 620 -24.87 -106.34 57.32
CA VAL A 620 -23.91 -105.22 57.51
C VAL A 620 -23.14 -104.77 56.25
N SER A 621 -22.88 -103.44 56.09
CA SER A 621 -21.64 -102.89 55.49
C SER A 621 -21.44 -101.38 55.72
N HIS A 622 -20.30 -100.99 56.31
CA HIS A 622 -19.88 -99.60 56.52
C HIS A 622 -18.36 -99.57 56.79
N GLU A 623 -17.53 -98.85 56.01
CA GLU A 623 -16.08 -98.87 56.24
C GLU A 623 -15.33 -97.59 55.78
N LEU A 624 -14.56 -96.99 56.71
CA LEU A 624 -13.34 -96.13 56.62
C LEU A 624 -13.22 -94.96 55.60
N MET A 625 -12.28 -94.00 55.73
CA MET A 625 -11.90 -93.08 56.83
C MET A 625 -10.79 -92.10 56.35
N HIS A 626 -10.99 -90.78 56.55
CA HIS A 626 -9.97 -89.74 56.82
C HIS A 626 -8.83 -89.32 55.83
N GLN A 627 -8.93 -88.03 55.42
CA GLN A 627 -7.92 -86.94 55.56
C GLN A 627 -6.79 -86.61 54.53
N LEU A 628 -6.82 -85.32 54.11
CA LEU A 628 -5.74 -84.28 54.09
C LEU A 628 -4.91 -83.92 52.82
N VAL A 629 -5.00 -82.62 52.47
CA VAL A 629 -4.02 -81.68 51.82
C VAL A 629 -3.96 -81.51 50.28
N ASP A 630 -4.35 -80.30 49.88
CA ASP A 630 -3.96 -79.39 48.77
C ASP A 630 -3.10 -79.86 47.56
N ARG A 631 -3.61 -79.52 46.35
CA ARG A 631 -3.04 -78.44 45.51
C ARG A 631 -4.05 -77.89 44.46
N PRO A 632 -4.13 -76.57 44.18
CA PRO A 632 -5.18 -76.01 43.29
C PRO A 632 -4.72 -75.55 41.89
N ASN A 633 -5.46 -75.99 40.86
CA ASN A 633 -5.81 -75.32 39.58
C ASN A 633 -4.95 -74.14 39.02
N ASP A 634 -3.81 -74.41 38.36
CA ASP A 634 -3.09 -73.38 37.56
C ASP A 634 -3.80 -72.99 36.24
N PHE A 635 -4.34 -73.97 35.49
CA PHE A 635 -4.81 -73.75 34.11
C PHE A 635 -5.93 -72.72 33.94
N ARG A 636 -6.77 -72.50 34.96
CA ARG A 636 -7.88 -71.52 34.89
C ARG A 636 -7.38 -70.08 34.98
N LEU A 637 -6.24 -69.84 35.63
CA LEU A 637 -5.61 -68.53 35.71
C LEU A 637 -4.90 -68.18 34.40
N GLN A 638 -4.08 -69.09 33.87
CA GLN A 638 -3.42 -68.89 32.57
C GLN A 638 -4.44 -68.63 31.43
N LYS A 639 -5.55 -69.37 31.39
CA LYS A 639 -6.61 -69.12 30.40
C LYS A 639 -7.20 -67.71 30.52
N LYS A 640 -7.55 -67.27 31.74
CA LYS A 640 -8.07 -65.91 31.98
C LYS A 640 -7.06 -64.83 31.59
N GLN A 641 -5.77 -65.05 31.89
CA GLN A 641 -4.72 -64.10 31.56
C GLN A 641 -4.56 -63.96 30.03
N LEU A 642 -4.51 -65.07 29.29
CA LEU A 642 -4.50 -65.06 27.82
C LEU A 642 -5.78 -64.43 27.23
N GLU A 643 -6.95 -64.62 27.85
CA GLU A 643 -8.19 -63.93 27.45
C GLU A 643 -8.10 -62.41 27.67
N THR A 644 -7.46 -61.93 28.74
CA THR A 644 -7.20 -60.50 28.95
C THR A 644 -6.14 -59.92 28.02
N GLU A 645 -5.08 -60.68 27.69
CA GLU A 645 -4.05 -60.27 26.73
C GLU A 645 -4.58 -60.23 25.29
N LEU A 646 -5.43 -61.20 24.91
CA LEU A 646 -6.16 -61.17 23.63
C LEU A 646 -7.13 -59.98 23.56
N LYS A 647 -7.74 -59.59 24.69
CA LYS A 647 -8.62 -58.42 24.74
C LYS A 647 -7.83 -57.12 24.62
N SER A 648 -6.75 -56.95 25.38
CA SER A 648 -5.93 -55.72 25.36
C SER A 648 -5.23 -55.51 24.01
N THR A 649 -4.73 -56.57 23.38
CA THR A 649 -4.18 -56.50 22.01
C THR A 649 -5.24 -56.15 20.98
N LYS A 650 -6.48 -56.67 21.11
CA LYS A 650 -7.61 -56.32 20.23
C LYS A 650 -8.13 -54.89 20.44
N GLU A 651 -7.98 -54.34 21.63
CA GLU A 651 -8.30 -52.93 21.93
C GLU A 651 -7.18 -51.99 21.45
N SER A 652 -5.91 -52.37 21.63
CA SER A 652 -4.75 -51.68 21.05
C SER A 652 -4.80 -51.64 19.52
N LEU A 653 -5.19 -52.74 18.87
CA LEU A 653 -5.38 -52.80 17.42
C LEU A 653 -6.44 -51.79 16.93
N LYS A 654 -7.56 -51.62 17.65
CA LYS A 654 -8.58 -50.61 17.33
C LYS A 654 -8.06 -49.18 17.51
N VAL A 655 -7.24 -48.92 18.52
CA VAL A 655 -6.60 -47.60 18.70
C VAL A 655 -5.67 -47.32 17.50
N LYS A 656 -4.87 -48.30 17.08
CA LYS A 656 -4.01 -48.17 15.89
C LYS A 656 -4.79 -48.04 14.58
N GLU A 657 -5.92 -48.72 14.43
CA GLU A 657 -6.85 -48.54 13.30
C GLU A 657 -7.39 -47.09 13.25
N MET A 658 -7.77 -46.52 14.40
CA MET A 658 -8.22 -45.13 14.51
C MET A 658 -7.09 -44.12 14.27
N GLU A 659 -5.87 -44.37 14.73
CA GLU A 659 -4.67 -43.57 14.41
C GLU A 659 -4.39 -43.56 12.90
N VAL A 660 -4.45 -44.73 12.24
CA VAL A 660 -4.25 -44.85 10.79
C VAL A 660 -5.34 -44.10 10.03
N LEU A 661 -6.60 -44.18 10.44
CA LEU A 661 -7.69 -43.41 9.84
C LEU A 661 -7.52 -41.88 10.05
N ALA A 662 -6.97 -41.45 11.18
CA ALA A 662 -6.64 -40.05 11.42
C ALA A 662 -5.47 -39.57 10.54
N ALA A 663 -4.40 -40.36 10.45
CA ALA A 663 -3.25 -40.09 9.58
C ALA A 663 -3.65 -40.06 8.09
N GLN A 664 -4.52 -40.97 7.65
CA GLN A 664 -5.03 -40.99 6.28
C GLN A 664 -5.87 -39.74 5.95
N ARG A 665 -6.67 -39.25 6.89
CA ARG A 665 -7.38 -37.96 6.74
C ARG A 665 -6.40 -36.79 6.64
N ALA A 666 -5.39 -36.74 7.50
CA ALA A 666 -4.35 -35.70 7.46
C ALA A 666 -3.58 -35.69 6.12
N LEU A 667 -3.27 -36.87 5.58
CA LEU A 667 -2.68 -37.02 4.23
C LEU A 667 -3.61 -36.47 3.14
N THR A 668 -4.91 -36.84 3.13
CA THR A 668 -5.84 -36.31 2.11
C THR A 668 -6.02 -34.79 2.16
N ILE A 669 -5.87 -34.16 3.34
CA ILE A 669 -5.86 -32.69 3.47
C ILE A 669 -4.57 -32.12 2.85
N LYS A 670 -3.42 -32.76 3.08
CA LYS A 670 -2.13 -32.33 2.52
C LYS A 670 -2.03 -32.54 1.00
N ASP A 671 -2.64 -33.57 0.46
CA ASP A 671 -2.72 -33.76 -1.00
C ASP A 671 -3.53 -32.64 -1.68
N GLU A 672 -4.66 -32.22 -1.10
CA GLU A 672 -5.46 -31.12 -1.66
C GLU A 672 -4.77 -29.75 -1.45
N GLU A 673 -4.04 -29.55 -0.35
CA GLU A 673 -3.13 -28.39 -0.18
C GLU A 673 -2.04 -28.36 -1.28
N LEU A 674 -1.37 -29.48 -1.54
CA LEU A 674 -0.33 -29.60 -2.57
C LEU A 674 -0.88 -29.34 -3.98
N LYS A 675 -2.05 -29.89 -4.30
CA LYS A 675 -2.79 -29.63 -5.54
C LYS A 675 -3.16 -28.15 -5.70
N MET A 676 -3.56 -27.48 -4.61
CA MET A 676 -3.78 -26.02 -4.58
C MET A 676 -2.48 -25.20 -4.66
N VAL A 677 -1.32 -25.75 -4.30
CA VAL A 677 0.00 -25.15 -4.57
C VAL A 677 0.39 -25.32 -6.04
N LEU A 678 0.23 -26.53 -6.60
CA LEU A 678 0.53 -26.84 -8.00
C LEU A 678 -0.29 -25.98 -8.97
N GLY A 679 -1.60 -25.84 -8.75
CA GLY A 679 -2.44 -24.96 -9.58
C GLY A 679 -2.04 -23.47 -9.52
N ARG A 680 -1.49 -23.00 -8.39
CA ARG A 680 -0.90 -21.65 -8.28
C ARG A 680 0.45 -21.52 -8.98
N LEU A 681 1.26 -22.58 -8.97
CA LEU A 681 2.54 -22.62 -9.67
C LEU A 681 2.32 -22.62 -11.20
N GLU A 682 1.40 -23.46 -11.70
CA GLU A 682 1.03 -23.53 -13.12
C GLU A 682 0.43 -22.20 -13.62
N ALA A 683 -0.32 -21.48 -12.77
CA ALA A 683 -0.81 -20.14 -13.08
C ALA A 683 0.32 -19.11 -13.22
N ARG A 684 1.33 -19.14 -12.32
CA ARG A 684 2.53 -18.29 -12.42
C ARG A 684 3.40 -18.65 -13.63
N GLU A 685 3.52 -19.92 -13.97
CA GLU A 685 4.26 -20.37 -15.16
C GLU A 685 3.64 -19.82 -16.45
N LYS A 686 2.30 -19.87 -16.57
CA LYS A 686 1.55 -19.27 -17.70
C LYS A 686 1.63 -17.75 -17.75
N GLU A 687 1.77 -17.08 -16.60
CA GLU A 687 2.01 -15.64 -16.51
C GLU A 687 3.42 -15.27 -16.99
N VAL A 688 4.45 -15.99 -16.55
CA VAL A 688 5.84 -15.81 -16.99
C VAL A 688 5.99 -16.10 -18.49
N GLN A 689 5.33 -17.14 -19.00
CA GLN A 689 5.36 -17.45 -20.44
C GLN A 689 4.71 -16.34 -21.28
N ARG A 690 3.59 -15.74 -20.81
CA ARG A 690 2.95 -14.58 -21.47
C ARG A 690 3.87 -13.36 -21.50
N LEU A 691 4.49 -13.01 -20.37
CA LEU A 691 5.43 -11.88 -20.29
C LEU A 691 6.65 -12.07 -21.20
N LYS A 692 7.08 -13.33 -21.40
CA LYS A 692 8.16 -13.68 -22.33
C LYS A 692 7.74 -13.58 -23.80
N GLU A 693 6.49 -13.87 -24.12
CA GLU A 693 5.91 -13.67 -25.47
C GLU A 693 5.76 -12.18 -25.77
N GLU A 694 5.25 -11.39 -24.82
CA GLU A 694 5.13 -9.93 -24.85
C GLU A 694 6.49 -9.25 -25.07
N MET A 695 7.52 -9.62 -24.29
CA MET A 695 8.89 -9.11 -24.46
C MET A 695 9.51 -9.47 -25.84
N VAL A 696 9.08 -10.56 -26.46
CA VAL A 696 9.51 -10.92 -27.83
C VAL A 696 8.75 -10.11 -28.88
N GLU A 697 7.49 -9.77 -28.66
CA GLU A 697 6.73 -8.87 -29.53
C GLU A 697 7.30 -7.43 -29.47
N ASP A 698 7.55 -6.89 -28.27
CA ASP A 698 8.23 -5.60 -28.05
C ASP A 698 9.59 -5.54 -28.75
N ALA A 699 10.41 -6.59 -28.63
CA ALA A 699 11.72 -6.65 -29.27
C ALA A 699 11.62 -6.69 -30.81
N ASN A 700 10.56 -7.28 -31.36
CA ASN A 700 10.28 -7.24 -32.79
C ASN A 700 9.76 -5.88 -33.24
N ASP A 701 8.94 -5.18 -32.45
CA ASP A 701 8.45 -3.84 -32.76
C ASP A 701 9.54 -2.78 -32.66
N LEU A 702 10.42 -2.86 -31.66
CA LEU A 702 11.64 -2.04 -31.60
C LEU A 702 12.52 -2.26 -32.85
N LYS A 703 12.60 -3.50 -33.35
CA LYS A 703 13.34 -3.83 -34.58
C LYS A 703 12.64 -3.31 -35.84
N LYS A 704 11.30 -3.27 -35.90
CA LYS A 704 10.53 -2.61 -36.97
C LYS A 704 10.78 -1.09 -36.95
N LEU A 705 10.72 -0.46 -35.77
CA LEU A 705 11.00 0.97 -35.60
C LEU A 705 12.44 1.32 -36.00
N TYR A 706 13.42 0.49 -35.64
CA TYR A 706 14.81 0.68 -36.07
C TYR A 706 14.95 0.55 -37.60
N ALA A 707 14.28 -0.42 -38.23
CA ALA A 707 14.27 -0.55 -39.69
C ALA A 707 13.64 0.66 -40.38
N LEU A 708 12.49 1.15 -39.90
CA LEU A 708 11.82 2.35 -40.43
C LEU A 708 12.67 3.62 -40.24
N ALA A 709 13.40 3.74 -39.12
CA ALA A 709 14.35 4.82 -38.92
C ALA A 709 15.53 4.73 -39.91
N GLN A 710 16.07 3.53 -40.10
CA GLN A 710 17.17 3.28 -41.04
C GLN A 710 16.77 3.54 -42.50
N GLU A 711 15.54 3.19 -42.89
CA GLU A 711 14.94 3.44 -44.20
C GLU A 711 14.78 4.95 -44.44
N ARG A 712 14.19 5.67 -43.48
CA ARG A 712 14.00 7.13 -43.54
C ARG A 712 15.31 7.92 -43.55
N ILE A 713 16.37 7.40 -42.92
CA ILE A 713 17.74 7.95 -42.97
C ILE A 713 18.47 7.55 -44.27
N GLY A 714 18.04 6.49 -44.95
CA GLY A 714 18.58 6.04 -46.24
C GLY A 714 18.06 6.82 -47.45
N GLU A 715 16.79 7.25 -47.41
CA GLU A 715 16.17 7.98 -48.53
C GLU A 715 16.41 9.50 -48.50
N ILE A 716 16.52 10.11 -47.31
CA ILE A 716 16.78 11.55 -47.14
C ILE A 716 18.29 11.75 -47.05
N SER A 717 18.91 12.41 -48.04
CA SER A 717 20.35 12.66 -47.96
C SER A 717 20.68 13.67 -46.86
N ILE A 718 21.90 13.62 -46.34
CA ILE A 718 22.41 14.60 -45.35
C ILE A 718 22.36 16.03 -45.93
N GLY A 719 22.42 16.17 -47.27
CA GLY A 719 22.21 17.45 -47.94
C GLY A 719 20.77 17.93 -47.86
N ASP A 720 19.79 17.05 -48.08
CA ASP A 720 18.36 17.39 -48.04
C ASP A 720 17.92 17.74 -46.61
N LEU A 721 18.38 16.99 -45.60
CA LEU A 721 18.13 17.31 -44.19
C LEU A 721 18.79 18.64 -43.76
N ALA A 722 19.97 18.95 -44.30
CA ALA A 722 20.60 20.26 -44.08
C ALA A 722 19.84 21.40 -44.79
N ILE A 723 19.28 21.15 -45.97
CA ILE A 723 18.43 22.11 -46.70
C ILE A 723 17.11 22.34 -45.95
N GLU A 724 16.44 21.29 -45.47
CA GLU A 724 15.21 21.41 -44.66
C GLU A 724 15.48 22.17 -43.35
N LYS A 725 16.60 21.88 -42.67
CA LYS A 725 17.03 22.64 -41.49
C LYS A 725 17.28 24.12 -41.81
N LEU A 726 18.01 24.43 -42.87
CA LEU A 726 18.30 25.82 -43.28
C LEU A 726 17.03 26.57 -43.74
N GLN A 727 16.06 25.87 -44.34
CA GLN A 727 14.76 26.45 -44.69
C GLN A 727 13.91 26.76 -43.45
N LEU A 728 13.94 25.87 -42.45
CA LEU A 728 13.24 26.06 -41.17
C LEU A 728 13.89 27.18 -40.34
N GLU A 729 15.23 27.25 -40.31
CA GLU A 729 16.00 28.32 -39.68
C GLU A 729 15.77 29.68 -40.37
N ALA A 730 15.72 29.71 -41.71
CA ALA A 730 15.35 30.91 -42.46
C ALA A 730 13.90 31.35 -42.17
N ALA A 731 12.93 30.43 -42.18
CA ALA A 731 11.54 30.73 -41.86
C ALA A 731 11.38 31.23 -40.40
N GLN A 732 12.15 30.69 -39.45
CA GLN A 732 12.17 31.16 -38.07
C GLN A 732 12.72 32.59 -37.97
N LEU A 733 13.80 32.92 -38.69
CA LEU A 733 14.36 34.27 -38.75
C LEU A 733 13.43 35.27 -39.48
N GLU A 734 12.69 34.83 -40.51
CA GLU A 734 11.66 35.65 -41.15
C GLU A 734 10.49 35.95 -40.19
N ILE A 735 10.07 34.97 -39.39
CA ILE A 735 9.06 35.15 -38.33
C ILE A 735 9.56 36.10 -37.24
N GLU A 736 10.81 35.95 -36.77
CA GLU A 736 11.40 36.83 -35.75
C GLU A 736 11.57 38.27 -36.25
N ALA A 737 11.99 38.45 -37.50
CA ALA A 737 12.03 39.77 -38.14
C ALA A 737 10.63 40.40 -38.28
N ALA A 738 9.61 39.60 -38.64
CA ALA A 738 8.24 40.07 -38.78
C ALA A 738 7.60 40.44 -37.43
N THR A 739 7.79 39.64 -36.37
CA THR A 739 7.27 39.94 -35.04
C THR A 739 7.99 41.14 -34.40
N SER A 740 9.31 41.25 -34.58
CA SER A 740 10.08 42.42 -34.16
C SER A 740 9.62 43.70 -34.88
N ALA A 741 9.38 43.65 -36.19
CA ALA A 741 8.84 44.77 -36.95
C ALA A 741 7.42 45.17 -36.51
N LEU A 742 6.54 44.19 -36.22
CA LEU A 742 5.20 44.44 -35.67
C LEU A 742 5.25 45.08 -34.28
N GLN A 743 6.13 44.60 -33.39
CA GLN A 743 6.32 45.16 -32.06
C GLN A 743 6.85 46.61 -32.15
N LYS A 744 7.82 46.87 -33.05
CA LYS A 744 8.34 48.21 -33.34
C LYS A 744 7.26 49.16 -33.87
N LEU A 745 6.38 48.66 -34.75
CA LEU A 745 5.24 49.43 -35.27
C LEU A 745 4.22 49.77 -34.17
N ALA A 746 3.90 48.82 -33.28
CA ALA A 746 3.00 49.07 -32.14
C ALA A 746 3.59 50.06 -31.12
N GLU A 747 4.91 50.03 -30.92
CA GLU A 747 5.64 51.00 -30.08
C GLU A 747 5.60 52.41 -30.71
N MET A 748 5.92 52.53 -32.00
CA MET A 748 5.84 53.80 -32.73
C MET A 748 4.41 54.36 -32.83
N SER A 749 3.38 53.52 -33.01
CA SER A 749 1.98 53.98 -33.05
C SER A 749 1.54 54.49 -31.68
N ARG A 750 1.96 53.85 -30.59
CA ARG A 750 1.69 54.28 -29.21
C ARG A 750 2.43 55.57 -28.87
N GLU A 751 3.69 55.72 -29.29
CA GLU A 751 4.42 56.98 -29.18
C GLU A 751 3.75 58.13 -29.94
N LEU A 752 3.32 57.89 -31.18
CA LEU A 752 2.62 58.90 -32.00
C LEU A 752 1.28 59.30 -31.38
N LEU A 753 0.51 58.33 -30.86
CA LEU A 753 -0.76 58.59 -30.18
C LEU A 753 -0.55 59.40 -28.88
N ASN A 754 0.49 59.09 -28.11
CA ASN A 754 0.86 59.85 -26.91
C ASN A 754 1.31 61.28 -27.26
N LYS A 755 2.17 61.44 -28.27
CA LYS A 755 2.65 62.75 -28.74
C LYS A 755 1.51 63.62 -29.30
N ALA A 756 0.59 63.02 -30.06
CA ALA A 756 -0.62 63.70 -30.52
C ALA A 756 -1.51 64.13 -29.34
N SER A 757 -1.67 63.28 -28.32
CA SER A 757 -2.51 63.61 -27.16
C SER A 757 -1.88 64.71 -26.28
N MET A 758 -0.57 64.69 -26.06
CA MET A 758 0.15 65.78 -25.35
C MET A 758 0.12 67.11 -26.12
N SER A 759 -0.03 67.08 -27.45
CA SER A 759 -0.20 68.30 -28.26
C SER A 759 -1.52 69.04 -28.01
N VAL A 760 -2.47 68.45 -27.27
CA VAL A 760 -3.76 69.07 -26.91
C VAL A 760 -3.69 69.82 -25.57
N GLU A 761 -2.80 69.42 -24.66
CA GLU A 761 -2.69 70.03 -23.32
C GLU A 761 -1.73 71.23 -23.26
N ALA A 762 -0.95 71.48 -24.31
CA ALA A 762 0.06 72.54 -24.35
C ALA A 762 -0.45 73.95 -24.71
N ASP A 763 -1.67 74.07 -25.25
CA ASP A 763 -2.24 75.34 -25.76
C ASP A 763 -3.12 76.09 -24.73
N SER A 764 -3.09 75.67 -23.46
CA SER A 764 -3.68 76.41 -22.33
C SER A 764 -2.60 76.86 -21.34
N ASP A 765 -2.52 78.19 -21.15
CA ASP A 765 -1.66 78.91 -20.19
C ASP A 765 -0.13 78.80 -20.37
N THR A 766 0.42 79.59 -21.30
CA THR A 766 1.48 80.60 -21.00
C THR A 766 1.53 81.66 -22.11
N SER A 767 1.83 82.91 -21.76
CA SER A 767 1.89 84.05 -22.68
C SER A 767 3.26 84.74 -22.69
N ILE A 768 3.44 85.69 -23.63
CA ILE A 768 4.47 86.76 -23.72
C ILE A 768 5.62 86.55 -24.76
N PHE A 769 5.60 87.45 -25.76
CA PHE A 769 6.68 87.95 -26.65
C PHE A 769 7.13 87.20 -27.94
N VAL A 770 6.53 87.61 -29.09
CA VAL A 770 7.14 88.52 -30.12
C VAL A 770 8.46 88.05 -30.80
N GLN A 771 8.62 87.97 -32.14
CA GLN A 771 8.11 88.88 -33.20
C GLN A 771 8.12 88.32 -34.65
N ARG A 772 7.10 88.67 -35.46
CA ARG A 772 7.04 88.80 -36.96
C ARG A 772 7.23 87.52 -37.83
N SER A 773 6.59 87.38 -39.01
CA SER A 773 5.72 88.31 -39.77
C SER A 773 4.78 87.63 -40.79
N SER A 774 3.64 88.30 -41.07
CA SER A 774 2.84 88.29 -42.31
C SER A 774 1.74 87.23 -42.51
N ASP A 775 0.52 87.64 -42.12
CA ASP A 775 -0.82 87.23 -42.60
C ASP A 775 -1.10 87.69 -44.07
N PRO A 776 -2.23 87.34 -44.76
CA PRO A 776 -3.54 86.99 -44.18
C PRO A 776 -4.47 85.94 -44.87
N MET A 777 -5.48 85.50 -44.10
CA MET A 777 -6.88 85.22 -44.50
C MET A 777 -7.28 83.90 -45.19
N LEU A 778 -7.81 82.94 -44.40
CA LEU A 778 -9.14 82.30 -44.55
C LEU A 778 -9.46 81.40 -43.33
N SER A 779 -10.75 81.08 -43.09
CA SER A 779 -11.32 80.07 -42.15
C SER A 779 -10.38 79.50 -41.06
N MET A 780 -10.47 79.83 -39.77
CA MET A 780 -11.63 79.70 -38.86
C MET A 780 -12.46 78.42 -39.02
N ILE A 781 -12.44 77.58 -37.95
CA ILE A 781 -13.32 76.43 -37.66
C ILE A 781 -13.21 75.26 -38.66
N GLU A 782 -12.10 74.52 -38.61
CA GLU A 782 -12.01 73.15 -39.19
C GLU A 782 -10.87 72.30 -38.55
N ASN A 783 -9.79 72.95 -38.08
CA ASN A 783 -8.61 72.26 -37.54
C ASN A 783 -8.86 71.30 -36.36
N ASN A 784 -9.91 71.49 -35.55
CA ASN A 784 -10.24 70.55 -34.46
C ASN A 784 -10.91 69.26 -34.96
N GLU A 785 -11.69 69.30 -36.05
CA GLU A 785 -12.22 68.06 -36.65
C GLU A 785 -11.09 67.32 -37.36
N CYS A 786 -10.25 68.01 -38.14
CA CYS A 786 -9.06 67.40 -38.75
C CYS A 786 -8.11 66.77 -37.71
N PHE A 787 -7.83 67.47 -36.60
CA PHE A 787 -6.97 66.92 -35.54
C PHE A 787 -7.61 65.74 -34.80
N THR A 788 -8.91 65.79 -34.47
CA THR A 788 -9.59 64.66 -33.81
C THR A 788 -9.84 63.47 -34.76
N GLU A 789 -9.98 63.70 -36.06
CA GLU A 789 -10.01 62.64 -37.08
C GLU A 789 -8.63 61.99 -37.24
N VAL A 790 -7.54 62.76 -37.21
CA VAL A 790 -6.16 62.24 -37.14
C VAL A 790 -5.92 61.48 -35.83
N GLN A 791 -6.35 62.00 -34.66
CA GLN A 791 -6.17 61.35 -33.37
C GLN A 791 -6.98 60.06 -33.26
N THR A 792 -8.23 60.04 -33.74
CA THR A 792 -9.05 58.81 -33.78
C THR A 792 -8.58 57.83 -34.85
N GLY A 793 -8.01 58.31 -35.97
CA GLY A 793 -7.31 57.50 -36.96
C GLY A 793 -6.06 56.82 -36.38
N LEU A 794 -5.22 57.57 -35.67
CA LEU A 794 -4.06 57.04 -34.93
C LEU A 794 -4.47 56.06 -33.82
N ALA A 795 -5.56 56.34 -33.08
CA ALA A 795 -6.08 55.43 -32.07
C ALA A 795 -6.57 54.11 -32.70
N ARG A 796 -7.27 54.17 -33.84
CA ARG A 796 -7.68 52.97 -34.60
C ARG A 796 -6.48 52.20 -35.15
N LEU A 797 -5.48 52.88 -35.70
CA LEU A 797 -4.24 52.25 -36.17
C LEU A 797 -3.47 51.58 -35.02
N SER A 798 -3.34 52.24 -33.86
CA SER A 798 -2.66 51.66 -32.70
C SER A 798 -3.45 50.47 -32.13
N ALA A 799 -4.78 50.55 -32.06
CA ALA A 799 -5.61 49.43 -31.63
C ALA A 799 -5.55 48.23 -32.59
N LEU A 800 -5.53 48.48 -33.91
CA LEU A 800 -5.41 47.43 -34.93
C LEU A 800 -4.00 46.82 -34.93
N THR A 801 -2.95 47.61 -34.71
CA THR A 801 -1.57 47.11 -34.58
C THR A 801 -1.40 46.31 -33.29
N GLU A 802 -1.95 46.75 -32.16
CA GLU A 802 -1.96 45.96 -30.92
C GLU A 802 -2.82 44.69 -31.02
N GLN A 803 -3.87 44.68 -31.85
CA GLN A 803 -4.63 43.48 -32.15
C GLN A 803 -3.80 42.49 -32.98
N LEU A 804 -3.10 42.96 -34.04
CA LEU A 804 -2.16 42.11 -34.80
C LEU A 804 -1.03 41.54 -33.93
N VAL A 805 -0.51 42.31 -32.97
CA VAL A 805 0.51 41.85 -32.00
C VAL A 805 -0.05 40.79 -31.03
N LYS A 806 -1.34 40.86 -30.67
CA LYS A 806 -2.04 39.83 -29.87
C LYS A 806 -2.31 38.57 -30.69
N ASP A 807 -2.81 38.73 -31.91
CA ASP A 807 -3.12 37.61 -32.82
C ASP A 807 -1.85 36.89 -33.31
N ALA A 808 -0.71 37.58 -33.34
CA ALA A 808 0.63 37.00 -33.53
C ALA A 808 1.24 36.38 -32.24
N GLY A 809 0.53 36.38 -31.11
CA GLY A 809 0.95 35.72 -29.87
C GLY A 809 2.10 36.39 -29.08
N ILE A 810 2.49 37.62 -29.44
CA ILE A 810 3.69 38.30 -28.90
C ILE A 810 3.48 38.74 -27.42
N VAL A 811 2.23 38.86 -26.97
CA VAL A 811 1.86 39.34 -25.63
C VAL A 811 2.06 38.26 -24.56
N GLY A 812 3.32 37.98 -24.23
CA GLY A 812 3.72 37.07 -23.15
C GLY A 812 5.16 37.17 -22.65
N ALA A 813 6.07 37.81 -23.41
CA ALA A 813 7.52 37.74 -23.16
C ALA A 813 8.13 38.89 -22.32
N GLN A 814 7.34 39.87 -21.86
CA GLN A 814 7.86 41.05 -21.12
C GLN A 814 7.20 41.20 -19.74
N LEU A 815 7.54 40.29 -18.81
CA LEU A 815 7.28 40.49 -17.37
C LEU A 815 8.23 39.71 -16.42
N GLN A 816 9.43 39.34 -16.91
CA GLN A 816 10.53 38.83 -16.07
C GLN A 816 11.87 39.43 -16.53
N SER A 817 12.24 40.55 -15.91
CA SER A 817 13.59 41.11 -15.79
C SER A 817 13.64 42.06 -14.60
#